data_AF-A0A3D4TYZ6-F1
#
_entry.id   AF-A0A3D4TYZ6-F1
#
_cell.length_a   1.000
_cell.length_b   1.000
_cell.length_c   1.000
_cell.angle_alpha   90.00
_cell.angle_beta   90.00
_cell.angle_gamma   90.00
#
_symmetry.space_group_name_H-M   'P 1'
#
loop_
_entity.id
_entity.type
_entity.pdbx_description
1 polymer ?
#
loop_
_entity_poly.entity_id
_entity_poly.type
_entity_poly.pdbx_seq_one_letter_code
_entity_poly.pdbx_strand_id
1 'polypeptide(L)'
;MGLWRGVKIIRTGKTALNDIYVRSEIDTATLKSAKLIIGFNLKNHSAVASKIKVTAEIENIKIEKEFEVAANNSIEGTFTPTEFKQLILNDARLWWTNGIGNPELYSLSISSSVDDVITDHKTIRFGIRTIEQFINKDGHKGFKVNGKKVLIKGAGWVDDLTLADTDEKVKVQVEYVRHMNLNTIRLEGFWGNSEKLFDYADENGILVMLGWSCHWEWQTYCGRPETDFMSIYPNEYKLHTQSFADQVMWLRNHPSVFTWVLGSDKLPPTELEAMLNNTIGKIDPTRPILASCKYYDADDVFNNTSKISGPTGVKMRGPYDYVTPNYWYVDTHYGGAYGFNTETGPGPQVPPIESIERMLPVDSLWPPTNSAWNFHCGRNEFHTLKKFLNDFNNRYGESSDVRDFAKMCQISNYEAIRPMYEAFESNKYSSTGVIQWMLNSAWPEMYWQLYDWYLMPTGAFYGTRNACRPLNISYNYGTKSVYVSSDLIEPHKDLKVKVKVFNLDSKLIYSQSLNIDISANTSKEVLSLSELKNLSTTYFVDLRLYKKDSSLIASNFYWLSTQEDKLDFKNSLWFTTPNSHYANLKGLRSLDKVSVESNSQFSLAGDKQIVSVSLKNNSSKIAFFIELALKGDKTGKTILPVFWDDNYISLLPGESRTISAWVYNKDLEGQKPIFEIDGINLDK
;
A
#
# COMPACT_ATOMS: atom_id res chain seq x y z
N MET A 1 -20.67 -19.90 -6.74
CA MET A 1 -19.68 -20.36 -7.75
C MET A 1 -20.03 -19.76 -9.10
N GLY A 2 -19.03 -19.41 -9.91
CA GLY A 2 -19.24 -18.79 -11.22
C GLY A 2 -17.92 -18.46 -11.92
N LEU A 3 -18.01 -17.95 -13.15
CA LEU A 3 -16.87 -17.39 -13.86
C LEU A 3 -16.68 -15.94 -13.43
N TRP A 4 -15.61 -15.69 -12.66
CA TRP A 4 -15.30 -14.36 -12.11
C TRP A 4 -14.24 -13.62 -12.94
N ARG A 5 -13.76 -14.22 -14.03
CA ARG A 5 -12.97 -13.58 -15.07
C ARG A 5 -13.64 -13.76 -16.43
N GLY A 6 -13.39 -12.84 -17.36
CA GLY A 6 -13.99 -12.87 -18.70
C GLY A 6 -13.55 -14.08 -19.55
N VAL A 7 -14.43 -14.52 -20.46
CA VAL A 7 -14.14 -15.54 -21.48
C VAL A 7 -13.86 -14.84 -22.81
N LYS A 8 -12.72 -15.14 -23.44
CA LYS A 8 -12.31 -14.56 -24.73
C LYS A 8 -12.49 -15.57 -25.87
N ILE A 9 -13.15 -15.18 -26.96
CA ILE A 9 -13.16 -15.92 -28.23
C ILE A 9 -12.04 -15.35 -29.10
N ILE A 10 -11.00 -16.13 -29.36
CA ILE A 10 -9.83 -15.70 -30.12
C ILE A 10 -9.95 -16.20 -31.56
N ARG A 11 -9.83 -15.29 -32.53
CA ARG A 11 -9.76 -15.60 -33.97
C ARG A 11 -8.35 -15.29 -34.47
N THR A 12 -7.70 -16.29 -35.04
CA THR A 12 -6.38 -16.18 -35.68
C THR A 12 -6.45 -16.65 -37.13
N GLY A 13 -5.45 -16.28 -37.93
CA GLY A 13 -5.28 -16.76 -39.29
C GLY A 13 -4.53 -18.09 -39.37
N LYS A 14 -3.66 -18.24 -40.38
CA LYS A 14 -2.83 -19.45 -40.55
C LYS A 14 -1.83 -19.67 -39.41
N THR A 15 -1.56 -18.64 -38.60
CA THR A 15 -0.59 -18.67 -37.50
C THR A 15 -1.20 -18.05 -36.25
N ALA A 16 -0.61 -18.32 -35.09
CA ALA A 16 -0.94 -17.66 -33.83
C ALA A 16 0.34 -17.30 -33.06
N LEU A 17 0.37 -16.11 -32.48
CA LEU A 17 1.38 -15.63 -31.54
C LEU A 17 0.81 -15.69 -30.12
N ASN A 18 1.42 -16.53 -29.28
CA ASN A 18 1.04 -16.72 -27.88
C ASN A 18 2.24 -16.46 -26.96
N ASP A 19 1.98 -16.34 -25.66
CA ASP A 19 3.00 -16.24 -24.61
C ASP A 19 4.08 -15.18 -24.87
N ILE A 20 3.70 -14.06 -25.50
CA ILE A 20 4.62 -12.98 -25.85
C ILE A 20 5.14 -12.33 -24.56
N TYR A 21 6.44 -12.09 -24.49
CA TYR A 21 7.05 -11.38 -23.38
C TYR A 21 8.22 -10.49 -23.78
N VAL A 22 8.48 -9.47 -22.97
CA VAL A 22 9.71 -8.65 -23.04
C VAL A 22 10.46 -8.75 -21.72
N ARG A 23 11.75 -9.10 -21.78
CA ARG A 23 12.67 -9.07 -20.64
C ARG A 23 13.67 -7.94 -20.85
N SER A 24 13.99 -7.22 -19.78
CA SER A 24 15.00 -6.15 -19.78
C SER A 24 16.17 -6.48 -18.86
N GLU A 25 17.38 -6.17 -19.32
CA GLU A 25 18.60 -6.12 -18.51
C GLU A 25 19.09 -4.67 -18.46
N ILE A 26 19.43 -4.16 -17.28
CA ILE A 26 19.81 -2.75 -17.08
C ILE A 26 21.21 -2.67 -16.49
N ASP A 27 22.01 -1.72 -16.95
CA ASP A 27 23.19 -1.29 -16.22
C ASP A 27 22.77 -0.48 -14.98
N THR A 28 22.72 -1.13 -13.81
CA THR A 28 22.27 -0.50 -12.55
C THR A 28 23.26 0.50 -11.97
N ALA A 29 24.50 0.57 -12.48
CA ALA A 29 25.48 1.56 -12.06
C ALA A 29 25.22 2.91 -12.72
N THR A 30 24.92 2.92 -14.02
CA THR A 30 24.70 4.16 -14.79
C THR A 30 23.24 4.49 -15.01
N LEU A 31 22.35 3.49 -15.04
CA LEU A 31 20.93 3.59 -15.38
C LEU A 31 20.67 4.13 -16.81
N LYS A 32 21.68 4.12 -17.68
CA LYS A 32 21.59 4.70 -19.03
C LYS A 32 21.42 3.69 -20.16
N SER A 33 21.61 2.41 -19.92
CA SER A 33 21.50 1.40 -20.98
C SER A 33 20.63 0.24 -20.54
N ALA A 34 19.74 -0.18 -21.44
CA ALA A 34 18.93 -1.37 -21.28
C ALA A 34 19.01 -2.26 -22.52
N LYS A 35 19.07 -3.58 -22.31
CA LYS A 35 18.97 -4.58 -23.37
C LYS A 35 17.62 -5.26 -23.28
N LEU A 36 16.95 -5.42 -24.41
CA LEU A 36 15.65 -6.08 -24.49
C LEU A 36 15.76 -7.45 -25.15
N ILE A 37 15.06 -8.43 -24.59
CA ILE A 37 14.86 -9.75 -25.18
C ILE A 37 13.36 -9.94 -25.36
N ILE A 38 12.92 -10.19 -26.59
CA ILE A 38 11.52 -10.46 -26.91
C ILE A 38 11.39 -11.95 -27.16
N GLY A 39 10.46 -12.61 -26.48
CA GLY A 39 10.13 -14.02 -26.71
C GLY A 39 8.65 -14.24 -26.98
N PHE A 40 8.33 -15.32 -27.68
CA PHE A 40 6.95 -15.67 -28.03
C PHE A 40 6.87 -17.16 -28.42
N ASN A 41 5.67 -17.73 -28.32
CA ASN A 41 5.32 -19.01 -28.93
C ASN A 41 4.64 -18.74 -30.29
N LEU A 42 5.19 -19.33 -31.36
CA LEU A 42 4.64 -19.23 -32.70
C LEU A 42 4.05 -20.56 -33.13
N LYS A 43 2.74 -20.58 -33.38
CA LYS A 43 2.00 -21.74 -33.87
C LYS A 43 1.66 -21.61 -35.35
N ASN A 44 1.89 -22.68 -36.11
CA ASN A 44 1.38 -22.84 -37.47
C ASN A 44 0.10 -23.71 -37.42
N HIS A 45 -1.04 -23.15 -37.82
CA HIS A 45 -2.32 -23.87 -37.92
C HIS A 45 -2.58 -24.47 -39.29
N SER A 46 -1.71 -24.22 -40.26
CA SER A 46 -1.87 -24.76 -41.61
C SER A 46 -1.47 -26.24 -41.68
N ALA A 47 -2.00 -26.92 -42.70
CA ALA A 47 -1.71 -28.32 -42.98
C ALA A 47 -0.33 -28.57 -43.62
N VAL A 48 0.46 -27.51 -43.86
CA VAL A 48 1.77 -27.59 -44.50
C VAL A 48 2.82 -26.83 -43.69
N ALA A 49 4.09 -27.23 -43.83
CA ALA A 49 5.18 -26.42 -43.31
C ALA A 49 5.16 -25.04 -43.97
N SER A 50 5.38 -23.99 -43.19
CA SER A 50 5.31 -22.61 -43.66
C SER A 50 6.52 -21.83 -43.18
N LYS A 51 7.04 -20.95 -44.05
CA LYS A 51 7.93 -19.87 -43.65
C LYS A 51 7.07 -18.73 -43.13
N ILE A 52 7.26 -18.38 -41.87
CA ILE A 52 6.48 -17.38 -41.17
C ILE A 52 7.41 -16.24 -40.77
N LYS A 53 7.17 -15.05 -41.31
CA LYS A 53 7.89 -13.84 -40.92
C LYS A 53 7.23 -13.23 -39.71
N VAL A 54 7.99 -13.06 -38.63
CA VAL A 54 7.55 -12.36 -37.42
C VAL A 54 8.21 -10.99 -37.38
N THR A 55 7.41 -9.96 -37.17
CA THR A 55 7.86 -8.56 -37.08
C THR A 55 7.50 -8.02 -35.69
N ALA A 56 8.47 -7.42 -35.00
CA ALA A 56 8.31 -6.77 -33.71
C ALA A 56 8.64 -5.28 -33.81
N GLU A 57 7.76 -4.45 -33.26
CA GLU A 57 7.86 -2.99 -33.28
C GLU A 57 7.72 -2.41 -31.87
N ILE A 58 8.69 -1.59 -31.46
CA ILE A 58 8.70 -0.85 -30.19
C ILE A 58 9.06 0.60 -30.53
N GLU A 59 8.09 1.50 -30.45
CA GLU A 59 8.25 2.90 -30.87
C GLU A 59 8.83 3.02 -32.29
N ASN A 60 10.08 3.47 -32.42
CA ASN A 60 10.80 3.62 -33.70
C ASN A 60 11.65 2.39 -34.07
N ILE A 61 11.75 1.38 -33.20
CA ILE A 61 12.47 0.13 -33.44
C ILE A 61 11.56 -0.82 -34.21
N LYS A 62 12.05 -1.33 -35.34
CA LYS A 62 11.40 -2.40 -36.12
C LYS A 62 12.42 -3.48 -36.44
N ILE A 63 12.09 -4.73 -36.09
CA ILE A 63 12.91 -5.91 -36.37
C ILE A 63 12.04 -7.03 -36.91
N GLU A 64 12.62 -7.89 -37.72
CA GLU A 64 11.92 -9.02 -38.32
C GLU A 64 12.82 -10.23 -38.50
N LYS A 65 12.21 -11.42 -38.45
CA LYS A 65 12.89 -12.70 -38.64
C LYS A 65 11.92 -13.72 -39.20
N GLU A 66 12.41 -14.55 -40.11
CA GLU A 66 11.65 -15.68 -40.65
C GLU A 66 11.91 -16.95 -39.82
N PHE A 67 10.85 -17.72 -39.61
CA PHE A 67 10.87 -19.00 -38.93
C PHE A 67 10.23 -20.06 -39.82
N GLU A 68 10.86 -21.21 -39.94
CA GLU A 68 10.26 -22.37 -40.60
C GLU A 68 9.55 -23.23 -39.56
N VAL A 69 8.22 -23.37 -39.69
CA VAL A 69 7.39 -24.09 -38.71
C VAL A 69 6.61 -25.18 -39.42
N ALA A 70 6.80 -26.41 -38.98
CA ALA A 70 6.08 -27.57 -39.50
C ALA A 70 4.55 -27.42 -39.37
N ALA A 71 3.81 -28.14 -40.21
CA ALA A 71 2.35 -28.18 -40.18
C ALA A 71 1.82 -28.52 -38.78
N ASN A 72 0.81 -27.79 -38.31
CA ASN A 72 0.19 -27.98 -36.99
C ASN A 72 1.17 -28.00 -35.79
N ASN A 73 2.35 -27.40 -35.93
CA ASN A 73 3.38 -27.39 -34.89
C ASN A 73 3.56 -25.98 -34.29
N SER A 74 4.18 -25.93 -33.11
CA SER A 74 4.55 -24.68 -32.43
C SER A 74 6.04 -24.66 -32.11
N ILE A 75 6.65 -23.49 -32.15
CA ILE A 75 8.05 -23.25 -31.76
C ILE A 75 8.14 -22.08 -30.79
N GLU A 76 9.22 -22.02 -30.01
CA GLU A 76 9.60 -20.80 -29.29
C GLU A 76 10.48 -19.93 -30.20
N GLY A 77 10.09 -18.68 -30.38
CA GLY A 77 10.86 -17.67 -31.11
C GLY A 77 11.41 -16.62 -30.17
N THR A 78 12.60 -16.11 -30.48
CA THR A 78 13.21 -15.01 -29.71
C THR A 78 13.89 -13.99 -30.63
N PHE A 79 13.85 -12.73 -30.21
CA PHE A 79 14.69 -11.65 -30.69
C PHE A 79 15.64 -11.23 -29.58
N THR A 80 16.95 -11.20 -29.86
CA THR A 80 17.99 -10.93 -28.85
C THR A 80 18.82 -9.71 -29.24
N PRO A 81 19.42 -8.99 -28.26
CA PRO A 81 20.31 -7.85 -28.54
C PRO A 81 21.63 -8.25 -29.22
N THR A 82 21.95 -9.55 -29.25
CA THR A 82 23.10 -10.09 -29.99
C THR A 82 22.81 -10.11 -31.49
N GLU A 83 21.60 -10.54 -31.87
CA GLU A 83 21.15 -10.63 -33.25
C GLU A 83 20.66 -9.26 -33.77
N PHE A 84 19.97 -8.48 -32.93
CA PHE A 84 19.39 -7.18 -33.28
C PHE A 84 19.92 -6.09 -32.36
N LYS A 85 20.91 -5.32 -32.84
CA LYS A 85 21.52 -4.22 -32.06
C LYS A 85 20.53 -3.11 -31.69
N GLN A 86 19.42 -2.99 -32.44
CA GLN A 86 18.32 -2.07 -32.14
C GLN A 86 17.63 -2.37 -30.80
N LEU A 87 17.78 -3.58 -30.24
CA LEU A 87 17.28 -3.93 -28.91
C LEU A 87 18.24 -3.52 -27.77
N ILE A 88 19.29 -2.77 -28.07
CA ILE A 88 20.15 -2.10 -27.08
C ILE A 88 19.73 -0.63 -27.06
N LEU A 89 18.97 -0.26 -26.02
CA LEU A 89 18.45 1.09 -25.84
C LEU A 89 19.46 1.91 -25.04
N ASN A 90 19.86 3.05 -25.60
CA ASN A 90 20.59 4.09 -24.88
C ASN A 90 19.58 5.11 -24.33
N ASP A 91 19.81 5.58 -23.11
CA ASP A 91 18.94 6.47 -22.34
C ASP A 91 17.50 5.94 -22.20
N ALA A 92 17.39 4.64 -21.91
CA ALA A 92 16.10 3.98 -21.73
C ALA A 92 15.29 4.65 -20.61
N ARG A 93 14.03 5.00 -20.90
CA ARG A 93 13.06 5.47 -19.89
C ARG A 93 12.73 4.28 -18.98
N LEU A 94 13.15 4.35 -17.71
CA LEU A 94 13.00 3.25 -16.76
C LEU A 94 11.66 3.34 -16.02
N TRP A 95 11.06 2.19 -15.74
CA TRP A 95 9.93 2.11 -14.83
C TRP A 95 10.42 2.18 -13.37
N TRP A 96 9.79 3.07 -12.59
CA TRP A 96 10.04 3.23 -11.16
C TRP A 96 8.74 3.12 -10.37
N THR A 97 8.87 2.72 -9.11
CA THR A 97 7.75 2.73 -8.17
C THR A 97 7.46 4.13 -7.64
N ASN A 98 6.22 4.32 -7.16
CA ASN A 98 5.72 5.55 -6.57
C ASN A 98 6.66 6.08 -5.47
N GLY A 99 6.83 7.40 -5.43
CA GLY A 99 7.73 8.08 -4.51
C GLY A 99 9.21 8.14 -4.94
N ILE A 100 9.63 7.32 -5.91
CA ILE A 100 11.04 7.28 -6.36
C ILE A 100 11.24 7.87 -7.76
N GLY A 101 10.36 7.57 -8.71
CA GLY A 101 10.49 8.05 -10.09
C GLY A 101 9.23 7.83 -10.93
N ASN A 102 9.35 8.00 -12.25
CA ASN A 102 8.25 7.83 -13.18
C ASN A 102 8.01 6.34 -13.55
N PRO A 103 6.76 5.89 -13.62
CA PRO A 103 6.42 4.55 -14.09
C PRO A 103 6.35 4.48 -15.62
N GLU A 104 7.50 4.57 -16.29
CA GLU A 104 7.59 4.58 -17.75
C GLU A 104 7.15 3.23 -18.35
N LEU A 105 6.29 3.29 -19.38
CA LEU A 105 5.74 2.11 -20.07
C LEU A 105 5.97 2.21 -21.57
N TYR A 106 6.28 1.07 -22.18
CA TYR A 106 6.43 0.87 -23.61
C TYR A 106 5.32 -0.04 -24.14
N SER A 107 5.15 -0.04 -25.45
CA SER A 107 4.29 -0.98 -26.15
C SER A 107 5.09 -1.77 -27.17
N LEU A 108 4.93 -3.10 -27.16
CA LEU A 108 5.39 -3.99 -28.21
C LEU A 108 4.20 -4.36 -29.09
N SER A 109 4.28 -4.02 -30.37
CA SER A 109 3.41 -4.55 -31.42
C SER A 109 4.14 -5.70 -32.12
N ILE A 110 3.54 -6.89 -32.15
CA ILE A 110 4.13 -8.07 -32.78
C ILE A 110 3.14 -8.70 -33.74
N SER A 111 3.59 -9.04 -34.94
CA SER A 111 2.77 -9.67 -35.97
C SER A 111 3.49 -10.86 -36.59
N SER A 112 2.70 -11.81 -37.09
CA SER A 112 3.18 -12.90 -37.92
C SER A 112 2.53 -12.83 -39.29
N SER A 113 3.29 -13.15 -40.34
CA SER A 113 2.84 -13.10 -41.73
C SER A 113 3.33 -14.32 -42.52
N VAL A 114 2.52 -14.74 -43.50
CA VAL A 114 2.82 -15.81 -44.46
C VAL A 114 2.53 -15.24 -45.84
N ASP A 115 3.47 -15.39 -46.78
CA ASP A 115 3.39 -14.81 -48.13
C ASP A 115 3.12 -13.29 -48.09
N ASP A 116 3.77 -12.58 -47.17
CA ASP A 116 3.62 -11.15 -46.88
C ASP A 116 2.21 -10.70 -46.43
N VAL A 117 1.31 -11.63 -46.11
CA VAL A 117 0.00 -11.35 -45.54
C VAL A 117 0.03 -11.58 -44.03
N ILE A 118 -0.35 -10.57 -43.24
CA ILE A 118 -0.46 -10.68 -41.78
C ILE A 118 -1.55 -11.69 -41.41
N THR A 119 -1.20 -12.66 -40.59
CA THR A 119 -2.08 -13.76 -40.15
C THR A 119 -2.44 -13.71 -38.68
N ASP A 120 -1.62 -13.05 -37.86
CA ASP A 120 -1.94 -12.71 -36.46
C ASP A 120 -1.19 -11.44 -36.03
N HIS A 121 -1.78 -10.70 -35.10
CA HIS A 121 -1.23 -9.47 -34.52
C HIS A 121 -1.61 -9.36 -33.05
N LYS A 122 -0.65 -8.92 -32.22
CA LYS A 122 -0.82 -8.69 -30.78
C LYS A 122 -0.10 -7.42 -30.36
N THR A 123 -0.63 -6.80 -29.32
CA THR A 123 0.04 -5.70 -28.63
C THR A 123 0.11 -6.02 -27.15
N ILE A 124 1.28 -5.85 -26.55
CA ILE A 124 1.47 -5.93 -25.10
C ILE A 124 2.15 -4.65 -24.59
N ARG A 125 1.96 -4.35 -23.31
CA ARG A 125 2.71 -3.30 -22.60
C ARG A 125 3.78 -3.93 -21.72
N PHE A 126 4.85 -3.21 -21.50
CA PHE A 126 5.92 -3.60 -20.58
C PHE A 126 6.64 -2.37 -20.02
N GLY A 127 7.33 -2.53 -18.90
CA GLY A 127 8.23 -1.51 -18.34
C GLY A 127 9.65 -2.03 -18.25
N ILE A 128 10.62 -1.16 -18.47
CA ILE A 128 12.05 -1.48 -18.36
C ILE A 128 12.47 -1.26 -16.91
N ARG A 129 12.67 -2.35 -16.16
CA ARG A 129 13.16 -2.33 -14.77
C ARG A 129 13.88 -3.63 -14.42
N THR A 130 14.64 -3.61 -13.33
CA THR A 130 15.15 -4.82 -12.68
C THR A 130 14.72 -4.85 -11.20
N ILE A 131 14.44 -6.05 -10.70
CA ILE A 131 14.15 -6.31 -9.29
C ILE A 131 15.22 -7.23 -8.73
N GLU A 132 15.78 -6.83 -7.60
CA GLU A 132 16.76 -7.63 -6.87
C GLU A 132 16.33 -7.76 -5.41
N GLN A 133 16.74 -8.86 -4.77
CA GLN A 133 16.64 -9.01 -3.31
C GLN A 133 17.98 -8.70 -2.64
N PHE A 134 17.93 -8.26 -1.40
CA PHE A 134 19.09 -8.23 -0.51
C PHE A 134 18.70 -8.79 0.87
N ILE A 135 19.68 -9.32 1.58
CA ILE A 135 19.55 -9.66 3.01
C ILE A 135 20.36 -8.62 3.79
N ASN A 136 19.75 -8.03 4.82
CA ASN A 136 20.45 -7.09 5.70
C ASN A 136 21.34 -7.85 6.71
N LYS A 137 22.10 -7.11 7.52
CA LYS A 137 23.04 -7.69 8.50
C LYS A 137 22.37 -8.59 9.55
N ASP A 138 21.07 -8.44 9.77
CA ASP A 138 20.27 -9.16 10.77
C ASP A 138 19.47 -10.32 10.14
N GLY A 139 19.73 -10.65 8.86
CA GLY A 139 19.08 -11.77 8.16
C GLY A 139 17.73 -11.43 7.53
N HIS A 140 17.32 -10.16 7.53
CA HIS A 140 16.04 -9.75 6.95
C HIS A 140 16.13 -9.41 5.46
N LYS A 141 15.14 -9.87 4.71
CA LYS A 141 15.02 -9.69 3.26
C LYS A 141 14.44 -8.31 2.94
N GLY A 142 15.00 -7.67 1.93
CA GLY A 142 14.50 -6.44 1.32
C GLY A 142 14.68 -6.45 -0.20
N PHE A 143 14.17 -5.41 -0.86
CA PHE A 143 14.13 -5.33 -2.32
C PHE A 143 14.85 -4.11 -2.86
N LYS A 144 15.34 -4.22 -4.09
CA LYS A 144 15.83 -3.11 -4.89
C LYS A 144 15.05 -3.01 -6.19
N VAL A 145 14.82 -1.78 -6.64
CA VAL A 145 14.35 -1.46 -7.98
C VAL A 145 15.47 -0.71 -8.68
N ASN A 146 15.93 -1.22 -9.83
CA ASN A 146 17.00 -0.62 -10.62
C ASN A 146 18.28 -0.34 -9.79
N GLY A 147 18.69 -1.31 -8.96
CA GLY A 147 19.86 -1.21 -8.08
C GLY A 147 19.69 -0.33 -6.83
N LYS A 148 18.55 0.36 -6.65
CA LYS A 148 18.27 1.21 -5.49
C LYS A 148 17.39 0.48 -4.48
N LYS A 149 17.78 0.45 -3.20
CA LYS A 149 16.98 -0.14 -2.12
C LYS A 149 15.63 0.57 -2.02
N VAL A 150 14.57 -0.19 -1.82
CA VAL A 150 13.22 0.33 -1.62
C VAL A 150 12.70 -0.20 -0.30
N LEU A 151 12.27 0.70 0.58
CA LEU A 151 11.46 0.31 1.74
C LEU A 151 10.06 0.00 1.24
N ILE A 152 9.59 -1.24 1.42
CA ILE A 152 8.22 -1.58 1.04
C ILE A 152 7.26 -0.88 2.02
N LYS A 153 6.40 -0.01 1.49
CA LYS A 153 5.32 0.65 2.22
C LYS A 153 4.03 0.32 1.51
N GLY A 154 3.35 -0.70 2.00
CA GLY A 154 2.17 -1.21 1.35
C GLY A 154 1.03 -1.55 2.29
N ALA A 155 -0.01 -2.12 1.70
CA ALA A 155 -1.18 -2.61 2.40
C ALA A 155 -1.77 -3.82 1.64
N GLY A 156 -2.48 -4.70 2.35
CA GLY A 156 -3.11 -5.89 1.78
C GLY A 156 -4.34 -5.51 0.94
N TRP A 157 -4.35 -5.87 -0.34
CA TRP A 157 -5.52 -5.72 -1.21
C TRP A 157 -6.51 -6.84 -0.96
N VAL A 158 -7.80 -6.49 -0.91
CA VAL A 158 -8.88 -7.47 -0.93
C VAL A 158 -9.87 -7.12 -2.04
N ASP A 159 -10.25 -8.11 -2.83
CA ASP A 159 -11.31 -7.96 -3.82
C ASP A 159 -12.69 -7.92 -3.13
N ASP A 160 -13.70 -7.33 -3.78
CA ASP A 160 -15.09 -7.40 -3.33
C ASP A 160 -15.50 -8.83 -2.96
N LEU A 161 -16.33 -8.97 -1.92
CA LEU A 161 -16.76 -10.28 -1.39
C LEU A 161 -17.39 -11.18 -2.46
N THR A 162 -17.97 -10.59 -3.51
CA THR A 162 -18.59 -11.30 -4.64
C THR A 162 -17.74 -11.28 -5.91
N LEU A 163 -16.51 -10.75 -5.86
CA LEU A 163 -15.57 -10.56 -6.98
C LEU A 163 -16.14 -9.66 -8.09
N ALA A 164 -17.02 -8.73 -7.71
CA ALA A 164 -17.82 -7.92 -8.63
C ALA A 164 -17.32 -6.45 -8.75
N ASP A 165 -16.08 -6.16 -8.34
CA ASP A 165 -15.52 -4.82 -8.54
C ASP A 165 -15.48 -4.48 -10.03
N THR A 166 -16.04 -3.32 -10.38
CA THR A 166 -15.91 -2.74 -11.72
C THR A 166 -14.49 -2.28 -11.98
N ASP A 167 -14.03 -2.28 -13.22
CA ASP A 167 -12.72 -1.75 -13.61
C ASP A 167 -12.54 -0.29 -13.14
N GLU A 168 -13.60 0.52 -13.09
CA GLU A 168 -13.57 1.88 -12.56
C GLU A 168 -13.27 1.94 -11.06
N LYS A 169 -13.89 1.06 -10.26
CA LYS A 169 -13.63 0.97 -8.82
C LYS A 169 -12.19 0.50 -8.56
N VAL A 170 -11.72 -0.51 -9.30
CA VAL A 170 -10.32 -0.98 -9.23
C VAL A 170 -9.35 0.16 -9.56
N LYS A 171 -9.62 0.94 -10.61
CA LYS A 171 -8.80 2.11 -10.97
C LYS A 171 -8.68 3.08 -9.80
N VAL A 172 -9.81 3.48 -9.21
CA VAL A 172 -9.85 4.45 -8.11
C VAL A 172 -9.12 3.93 -6.86
N GLN A 173 -9.28 2.65 -6.53
CA GLN A 173 -8.58 2.03 -5.41
C GLN A 173 -7.05 2.07 -5.62
N VAL A 174 -6.56 1.81 -6.83
CA VAL A 174 -5.12 1.95 -7.14
C VAL A 174 -4.67 3.42 -7.10
N GLU A 175 -5.49 4.36 -7.57
CA GLU A 175 -5.22 5.80 -7.45
C GLU A 175 -5.14 6.22 -5.97
N TYR A 176 -5.96 5.64 -5.08
CA TYR A 176 -5.87 5.84 -3.64
C TYR A 176 -4.56 5.30 -3.04
N VAL A 177 -4.06 4.15 -3.49
CA VAL A 177 -2.73 3.65 -3.07
C VAL A 177 -1.66 4.70 -3.38
N ARG A 178 -1.66 5.21 -4.62
CA ARG A 178 -0.73 6.28 -5.03
C ARG A 178 -0.93 7.55 -4.23
N HIS A 179 -2.18 7.96 -4.01
CA HIS A 179 -2.55 9.15 -3.24
C HIS A 179 -2.15 9.05 -1.77
N MET A 180 -2.11 7.85 -1.19
CA MET A 180 -1.57 7.63 0.16
C MET A 180 -0.03 7.59 0.20
N ASN A 181 0.67 7.84 -0.91
CA ASN A 181 2.12 7.68 -1.04
C ASN A 181 2.61 6.25 -0.74
N LEU A 182 1.73 5.24 -0.79
CA LEU A 182 2.12 3.85 -0.74
C LEU A 182 2.79 3.46 -2.06
N ASN A 183 3.70 2.50 -1.98
CA ASN A 183 4.43 2.00 -3.15
C ASN A 183 4.09 0.55 -3.48
N THR A 184 3.32 -0.15 -2.62
CA THR A 184 3.08 -1.59 -2.76
C THR A 184 1.66 -1.99 -2.37
N ILE A 185 1.09 -2.97 -3.06
CA ILE A 185 -0.05 -3.77 -2.58
C ILE A 185 0.33 -5.26 -2.54
N ARG A 186 -0.20 -5.97 -1.54
CA ARG A 186 -0.09 -7.44 -1.43
C ARG A 186 -1.46 -8.06 -1.70
N LEU A 187 -1.54 -9.01 -2.64
CA LEU A 187 -2.76 -9.77 -2.88
C LEU A 187 -2.61 -11.15 -2.27
N GLU A 188 -3.13 -11.31 -1.06
CA GLU A 188 -3.24 -12.62 -0.40
C GLU A 188 -4.65 -13.18 -0.61
N GLY A 189 -4.95 -13.59 -1.83
CA GLY A 189 -6.30 -14.03 -2.15
C GLY A 189 -6.50 -14.17 -3.65
N PHE A 190 -7.57 -13.55 -4.13
CA PHE A 190 -7.85 -13.47 -5.55
C PHE A 190 -6.92 -12.43 -6.19
N TRP A 191 -6.62 -12.64 -7.48
CA TRP A 191 -5.68 -11.79 -8.22
C TRP A 191 -6.46 -10.94 -9.22
N GLY A 192 -7.48 -10.23 -8.75
CA GLY A 192 -8.39 -9.41 -9.57
C GLY A 192 -9.23 -10.22 -10.58
N ASN A 193 -10.37 -9.63 -10.98
CA ASN A 193 -11.27 -10.21 -11.98
C ASN A 193 -10.80 -9.99 -13.44
N SER A 194 -9.76 -9.18 -13.65
CA SER A 194 -9.18 -8.87 -14.96
C SER A 194 -7.70 -8.44 -14.83
N GLU A 195 -7.02 -8.17 -15.95
CA GLU A 195 -5.67 -7.58 -15.97
C GLU A 195 -5.65 -6.12 -15.49
N LYS A 196 -6.83 -5.48 -15.33
CA LYS A 196 -6.92 -4.04 -15.06
C LYS A 196 -6.27 -3.59 -13.77
N LEU A 197 -6.31 -4.40 -12.73
CA LEU A 197 -5.60 -4.11 -11.48
C LEU A 197 -4.10 -3.92 -11.73
N PHE A 198 -3.50 -4.78 -12.55
CA PHE A 198 -2.08 -4.73 -12.89
C PHE A 198 -1.76 -3.63 -13.88
N ASP A 199 -2.63 -3.39 -14.86
CA ASP A 199 -2.54 -2.23 -15.76
C ASP A 199 -2.48 -0.91 -14.98
N TYR A 200 -3.41 -0.73 -14.03
CA TYR A 200 -3.44 0.49 -13.22
C TYR A 200 -2.27 0.54 -12.24
N ALA A 201 -1.82 -0.60 -11.70
CA ALA A 201 -0.63 -0.65 -10.85
C ALA A 201 0.63 -0.25 -11.63
N ASP A 202 0.78 -0.75 -12.87
CA ASP A 202 1.86 -0.38 -13.77
C ASP A 202 1.88 1.13 -14.03
N GLU A 203 0.72 1.71 -14.39
CA GLU A 203 0.55 3.13 -14.69
C GLU A 203 0.80 4.03 -13.47
N ASN A 204 0.49 3.54 -12.27
CA ASN A 204 0.63 4.29 -11.03
C ASN A 204 1.96 4.05 -10.31
N GLY A 205 2.82 3.18 -10.81
CA GLY A 205 4.08 2.83 -10.15
C GLY A 205 3.89 2.02 -8.86
N ILE A 206 2.83 1.24 -8.75
CA ILE A 206 2.53 0.44 -7.56
C ILE A 206 3.13 -0.95 -7.75
N LEU A 207 4.02 -1.35 -6.84
CA LEU A 207 4.56 -2.70 -6.79
C LEU A 207 3.46 -3.67 -6.33
N VAL A 208 3.41 -4.86 -6.94
CA VAL A 208 2.41 -5.89 -6.59
C VAL A 208 3.11 -7.16 -6.12
N MET A 209 2.81 -7.56 -4.89
CA MET A 209 3.23 -8.82 -4.28
C MET A 209 2.11 -9.85 -4.48
N LEU A 210 2.38 -10.92 -5.25
CA LEU A 210 1.39 -11.92 -5.64
C LEU A 210 1.74 -13.29 -5.11
N GLY A 211 0.75 -13.98 -4.54
CA GLY A 211 0.93 -15.38 -4.17
C GLY A 211 -0.33 -16.08 -3.73
N TRP A 212 -0.14 -17.35 -3.38
CA TRP A 212 -1.19 -18.14 -2.77
C TRP A 212 -1.59 -17.58 -1.40
N SER A 213 -2.88 -17.63 -1.12
CA SER A 213 -3.45 -17.27 0.18
C SER A 213 -3.35 -18.41 1.19
N CYS A 214 -3.46 -18.06 2.47
CA CYS A 214 -3.60 -19.01 3.57
C CYS A 214 -4.82 -19.95 3.47
N HIS A 215 -5.74 -19.72 2.52
CA HIS A 215 -6.90 -20.60 2.27
C HIS A 215 -6.49 -22.08 2.08
N TRP A 216 -5.31 -22.35 1.50
CA TRP A 216 -4.81 -23.71 1.27
C TRP A 216 -4.07 -24.30 2.49
N GLU A 217 -4.02 -23.61 3.61
CA GLU A 217 -3.10 -23.92 4.73
C GLU A 217 -3.83 -24.32 6.01
N TRP A 218 -5.07 -23.83 6.18
CA TRP A 218 -5.88 -23.99 7.39
C TRP A 218 -7.13 -24.84 7.15
N GLN A 219 -7.45 -25.72 8.09
CA GLN A 219 -8.57 -26.66 7.97
C GLN A 219 -9.91 -25.93 7.94
N THR A 220 -10.03 -24.84 8.68
CA THR A 220 -11.23 -24.01 8.75
C THR A 220 -11.56 -23.32 7.42
N TYR A 221 -10.61 -23.23 6.50
CA TYR A 221 -10.79 -22.59 5.19
C TYR A 221 -11.00 -23.62 4.08
N CYS A 222 -10.06 -24.56 3.90
CA CYS A 222 -10.12 -25.55 2.81
C CYS A 222 -10.85 -26.84 3.16
N GLY A 223 -11.23 -27.06 4.43
CA GLY A 223 -11.89 -28.29 4.87
C GLY A 223 -11.00 -29.54 4.87
N ARG A 224 -9.67 -29.37 4.78
CA ARG A 224 -8.68 -30.46 4.76
C ARG A 224 -7.88 -30.47 6.07
N PRO A 225 -7.38 -31.63 6.54
CA PRO A 225 -6.52 -31.68 7.73
C PRO A 225 -5.30 -30.78 7.56
N GLU A 226 -4.99 -30.01 8.60
CA GLU A 226 -3.81 -29.16 8.62
C GLU A 226 -2.53 -30.00 8.59
N THR A 227 -1.51 -29.50 7.91
CA THR A 227 -0.15 -30.05 7.95
C THR A 227 0.85 -28.96 8.36
N ASP A 228 2.10 -29.34 8.58
CA ASP A 228 3.22 -28.39 8.78
C ASP A 228 3.51 -27.55 7.53
N PHE A 229 2.98 -27.98 6.37
CA PHE A 229 3.06 -27.32 5.08
C PHE A 229 1.65 -26.89 4.61
N MET A 230 1.59 -26.25 3.44
CA MET A 230 0.32 -26.07 2.72
C MET A 230 -0.37 -27.42 2.48
N SER A 231 -1.70 -27.46 2.57
CA SER A 231 -2.56 -28.65 2.44
C SER A 231 -2.81 -29.03 0.97
N ILE A 232 -1.73 -29.07 0.19
CA ILE A 232 -1.69 -29.52 -1.20
C ILE A 232 -0.99 -30.88 -1.23
N TYR A 233 -1.59 -31.90 -1.86
CA TYR A 233 -1.08 -33.27 -1.82
C TYR A 233 -0.30 -33.68 -3.08
N PRO A 234 0.56 -34.72 -3.01
CA PRO A 234 1.44 -35.10 -4.13
C PRO A 234 0.77 -35.33 -5.48
N ASN A 235 -0.45 -35.89 -5.49
CA ASN A 235 -1.23 -36.11 -6.72
C ASN A 235 -1.75 -34.80 -7.35
N GLU A 236 -1.72 -33.69 -6.62
CA GLU A 236 -2.16 -32.36 -7.05
C GLU A 236 -0.97 -31.45 -7.48
N TYR A 237 0.28 -31.80 -7.14
CA TYR A 237 1.44 -30.93 -7.36
C TYR A 237 1.56 -30.47 -8.80
N LYS A 238 1.44 -31.38 -9.76
CA LYS A 238 1.49 -31.05 -11.19
C LYS A 238 0.43 -30.02 -11.59
N LEU A 239 -0.79 -30.16 -11.08
CA LEU A 239 -1.90 -29.24 -11.35
C LEU A 239 -1.62 -27.86 -10.76
N HIS A 240 -1.18 -27.78 -9.50
CA HIS A 240 -0.86 -26.51 -8.86
C HIS A 240 0.35 -25.81 -9.47
N THR A 241 1.40 -26.57 -9.83
CA THR A 241 2.56 -26.02 -10.55
C THR A 241 2.15 -25.45 -11.90
N GLN A 242 1.32 -26.17 -12.68
CA GLN A 242 0.83 -25.65 -13.96
C GLN A 242 -0.07 -24.42 -13.75
N SER A 243 -0.98 -24.46 -12.78
CA SER A 243 -1.90 -23.35 -12.49
C SER A 243 -1.14 -22.08 -12.11
N PHE A 244 -0.08 -22.19 -11.29
CA PHE A 244 0.76 -21.05 -10.95
C PHE A 244 1.55 -20.56 -12.18
N ALA A 245 2.12 -21.48 -12.97
CA ALA A 245 2.84 -21.14 -14.18
C ALA A 245 1.97 -20.36 -15.19
N ASP A 246 0.70 -20.76 -15.35
CA ASP A 246 -0.26 -20.04 -16.19
C ASP A 246 -0.49 -18.61 -15.70
N GLN A 247 -0.60 -18.39 -14.38
CA GLN A 247 -0.71 -17.03 -13.84
C GLN A 247 0.57 -16.21 -14.02
N VAL A 248 1.75 -16.83 -13.88
CA VAL A 248 3.03 -16.15 -14.13
C VAL A 248 3.14 -15.75 -15.60
N MET A 249 2.81 -16.63 -16.54
CA MET A 249 2.83 -16.30 -17.96
C MET A 249 1.82 -15.20 -18.31
N TRP A 250 0.66 -15.20 -17.65
CA TRP A 250 -0.35 -14.16 -17.79
C TRP A 250 0.16 -12.78 -17.35
N LEU A 251 0.91 -12.71 -16.23
CA LEU A 251 1.23 -11.46 -15.56
C LEU A 251 2.70 -11.00 -15.70
N ARG A 252 3.60 -11.81 -16.25
CA ARG A 252 5.06 -11.54 -16.30
C ARG A 252 5.45 -10.27 -17.06
N ASN A 253 4.58 -9.71 -17.89
CA ASN A 253 4.84 -8.45 -18.60
C ASN A 253 4.56 -7.20 -17.76
N HIS A 254 3.83 -7.31 -16.65
CA HIS A 254 3.51 -6.18 -15.77
C HIS A 254 4.73 -5.77 -14.92
N PRO A 255 5.37 -4.60 -15.17
CA PRO A 255 6.49 -4.13 -14.34
C PRO A 255 6.12 -3.86 -12.88
N SER A 256 4.84 -3.76 -12.53
CA SER A 256 4.37 -3.66 -11.15
C SER A 256 4.66 -4.92 -10.32
N VAL A 257 4.45 -6.12 -10.88
CA VAL A 257 4.64 -7.37 -10.13
C VAL A 257 6.11 -7.50 -9.76
N PHE A 258 6.48 -7.61 -8.48
CA PHE A 258 7.89 -7.61 -8.09
C PHE A 258 8.37 -8.90 -7.41
N THR A 259 7.45 -9.76 -6.96
CA THR A 259 7.80 -11.03 -6.35
C THR A 259 6.67 -12.02 -6.52
N TRP A 260 7.01 -13.29 -6.71
CA TRP A 260 6.08 -14.42 -6.68
C TRP A 260 6.17 -15.11 -5.32
N VAL A 261 5.05 -15.26 -4.64
CA VAL A 261 4.99 -15.83 -3.28
C VAL A 261 4.32 -17.20 -3.34
N LEU A 262 5.03 -18.23 -2.87
CA LEU A 262 4.60 -19.63 -3.02
C LEU A 262 3.64 -20.09 -1.91
N GLY A 263 3.67 -19.46 -0.74
CA GLY A 263 2.79 -19.72 0.40
C GLY A 263 2.60 -18.47 1.26
N SER A 264 1.55 -18.43 2.07
CA SER A 264 1.32 -17.33 3.01
C SER A 264 1.96 -17.67 4.35
N ASP A 265 1.25 -18.38 5.21
CA ASP A 265 1.60 -18.63 6.60
C ASP A 265 2.51 -19.86 6.71
N LYS A 266 2.26 -20.86 5.84
CA LYS A 266 3.00 -22.12 5.75
C LYS A 266 3.79 -22.23 4.45
N LEU A 267 4.90 -22.98 4.50
CA LEU A 267 5.67 -23.32 3.30
C LEU A 267 4.91 -24.31 2.42
N PRO A 268 5.10 -24.26 1.08
CA PRO A 268 4.73 -25.38 0.22
C PRO A 268 5.51 -26.65 0.62
N PRO A 269 4.94 -27.86 0.43
CA PRO A 269 5.70 -29.09 0.54
C PRO A 269 6.98 -29.06 -0.31
N THR A 270 8.07 -29.68 0.16
CA THR A 270 9.41 -29.55 -0.45
C THR A 270 9.46 -29.90 -1.94
N GLU A 271 8.76 -30.97 -2.35
CA GLU A 271 8.72 -31.38 -3.76
C GLU A 271 7.92 -30.38 -4.61
N LEU A 272 6.79 -29.88 -4.10
CA LEU A 272 6.00 -28.83 -4.75
C LEU A 272 6.82 -27.55 -4.91
N GLU A 273 7.55 -27.14 -3.87
CA GLU A 273 8.43 -25.98 -3.91
C GLU A 273 9.52 -26.11 -4.98
N ALA A 274 10.16 -27.28 -5.08
CA ALA A 274 11.17 -27.55 -6.09
C ALA A 274 10.59 -27.49 -7.51
N MET A 275 9.39 -28.06 -7.71
CA MET A 275 8.66 -28.00 -8.98
C MET A 275 8.30 -26.55 -9.37
N LEU A 276 7.80 -25.76 -8.41
CA LEU A 276 7.45 -24.35 -8.61
C LEU A 276 8.69 -23.53 -8.96
N ASN A 277 9.77 -23.61 -8.16
CA ASN A 277 11.01 -22.88 -8.42
C ASN A 277 11.61 -23.19 -9.80
N ASN A 278 11.69 -24.48 -10.17
CA ASN A 278 12.23 -24.89 -11.47
C ASN A 278 11.35 -24.41 -12.64
N THR A 279 10.02 -24.45 -12.48
CA THR A 279 9.09 -24.03 -13.53
C THR A 279 9.10 -22.51 -13.69
N ILE A 280 8.95 -21.76 -12.60
CA ILE A 280 8.92 -20.29 -12.57
C ILE A 280 10.28 -19.74 -13.05
N GLY A 281 11.40 -20.31 -12.60
CA GLY A 281 12.74 -19.86 -13.00
C GLY A 281 13.02 -19.96 -14.50
N LYS A 282 12.30 -20.82 -15.24
CA LYS A 282 12.38 -20.90 -16.71
C LYS A 282 11.51 -19.84 -17.40
N ILE A 283 10.27 -19.67 -16.93
CA ILE A 283 9.27 -18.81 -17.58
C ILE A 283 9.40 -17.33 -17.20
N ASP A 284 9.87 -17.02 -16.00
CA ASP A 284 10.12 -15.66 -15.51
C ASP A 284 11.33 -15.59 -14.56
N PRO A 285 12.55 -15.46 -15.09
CA PRO A 285 13.76 -15.27 -14.29
C PRO A 285 13.92 -13.81 -13.79
N THR A 286 13.00 -12.90 -14.11
CA THR A 286 13.16 -11.46 -13.84
C THR A 286 12.63 -11.01 -12.48
N ARG A 287 11.93 -11.91 -11.78
CA ARG A 287 11.35 -11.66 -10.46
C ARG A 287 11.84 -12.69 -9.47
N PRO A 288 12.20 -12.27 -8.25
CA PRO A 288 12.52 -13.21 -7.21
C PRO A 288 11.27 -13.95 -6.71
N ILE A 289 11.53 -15.11 -6.09
CA ILE A 289 10.51 -15.96 -5.47
C ILE A 289 10.64 -15.84 -3.95
N LEU A 290 9.50 -15.80 -3.25
CA LEU A 290 9.40 -15.86 -1.80
C LEU A 290 8.66 -17.14 -1.41
N ALA A 291 9.29 -18.00 -0.60
CA ALA A 291 8.70 -19.28 -0.25
C ALA A 291 7.46 -19.15 0.67
N SER A 292 7.48 -18.21 1.62
CA SER A 292 6.35 -17.92 2.52
C SER A 292 6.45 -16.48 3.08
N CYS A 293 5.31 -15.91 3.50
CA CYS A 293 5.19 -14.62 4.18
C CYS A 293 5.54 -14.66 5.68
N LYS A 294 5.64 -15.84 6.30
CA LYS A 294 5.94 -16.00 7.73
C LYS A 294 7.43 -16.14 8.03
N TYR A 295 7.87 -15.63 9.18
CA TYR A 295 9.28 -15.62 9.61
C TYR A 295 9.78 -16.99 10.07
N TYR A 296 11.09 -17.16 10.00
CA TYR A 296 11.86 -18.11 10.80
C TYR A 296 11.96 -17.60 12.24
N ASP A 297 11.44 -18.30 13.24
CA ASP A 297 11.84 -18.10 14.63
C ASP A 297 12.63 -19.33 15.10
N ALA A 298 13.71 -19.11 15.86
CA ALA A 298 14.36 -20.21 16.57
C ALA A 298 13.46 -20.76 17.70
N ASP A 299 12.49 -19.95 18.16
CA ASP A 299 11.55 -20.27 19.24
C ASP A 299 10.12 -20.63 18.74
N ASP A 300 9.85 -20.62 17.43
CA ASP A 300 8.56 -21.04 16.83
C ASP A 300 8.58 -22.55 16.55
N VAL A 301 7.49 -23.22 16.93
CA VAL A 301 7.28 -24.67 16.75
C VAL A 301 7.31 -25.05 15.26
N PHE A 302 6.98 -24.11 14.37
CA PHE A 302 7.04 -24.27 12.93
C PHE A 302 8.35 -23.68 12.41
N ASN A 303 9.41 -24.49 12.32
CA ASN A 303 10.67 -24.12 11.67
C ASN A 303 10.43 -23.78 10.19
N ASN A 304 10.10 -22.52 9.90
CA ASN A 304 9.74 -22.03 8.56
C ASN A 304 10.98 -21.80 7.67
N THR A 305 11.96 -22.72 7.76
CA THR A 305 13.14 -22.75 6.90
C THR A 305 12.91 -23.75 5.78
N SER A 306 12.81 -23.25 4.55
CA SER A 306 12.70 -24.11 3.39
C SER A 306 13.98 -24.92 3.19
N LYS A 307 13.84 -26.21 2.85
CA LYS A 307 14.97 -27.06 2.42
C LYS A 307 15.51 -26.67 1.03
N ILE A 308 14.74 -25.90 0.25
CA ILE A 308 15.07 -25.46 -1.11
C ILE A 308 15.60 -24.02 -1.10
N SER A 309 14.86 -23.11 -0.46
CA SER A 309 15.14 -21.66 -0.50
C SER A 309 15.74 -21.11 0.80
N GLY A 310 15.89 -21.92 1.84
CA GLY A 310 16.39 -21.47 3.15
C GLY A 310 15.39 -20.59 3.91
N PRO A 311 15.85 -19.71 4.81
CA PRO A 311 14.96 -18.85 5.58
C PRO A 311 14.24 -17.83 4.68
N THR A 312 12.96 -17.57 4.94
CA THR A 312 12.15 -16.61 4.17
C THR A 312 12.66 -15.18 4.29
N GLY A 313 13.24 -14.82 5.45
CA GLY A 313 13.80 -13.49 5.75
C GLY A 313 12.76 -12.38 5.94
N VAL A 314 11.47 -12.73 5.97
CA VAL A 314 10.34 -11.80 6.17
C VAL A 314 9.53 -12.22 7.41
N LYS A 315 8.57 -11.44 7.90
CA LYS A 315 7.84 -11.78 9.12
C LYS A 315 6.34 -11.54 9.08
N MET A 316 5.66 -12.32 9.93
CA MET A 316 4.22 -12.34 10.15
C MET A 316 4.00 -12.69 11.63
N ARG A 317 4.19 -11.71 12.53
CA ARG A 317 4.12 -11.90 14.00
C ARG A 317 3.04 -11.02 14.63
N GLY A 318 2.02 -10.67 13.84
CA GLY A 318 1.05 -9.65 14.21
C GLY A 318 1.69 -8.27 14.39
N PRO A 319 1.00 -7.36 15.09
CA PRO A 319 -0.37 -7.50 15.57
C PRO A 319 -1.40 -7.46 14.42
N TYR A 320 -2.64 -7.85 14.74
CA TYR A 320 -3.84 -7.72 13.92
C TYR A 320 -5.02 -7.12 14.71
N ASP A 321 -4.82 -6.79 15.99
CA ASP A 321 -5.74 -6.02 16.83
C ASP A 321 -4.99 -4.80 17.41
N TYR A 322 -5.70 -3.96 18.15
CA TYR A 322 -5.16 -2.69 18.62
C TYR A 322 -3.86 -2.86 19.42
N VAL A 323 -2.92 -1.98 19.12
CA VAL A 323 -1.69 -1.71 19.87
C VAL A 323 -1.47 -0.20 19.91
N THR A 324 -0.82 0.29 20.95
CA THR A 324 -0.53 1.72 21.11
C THR A 324 0.61 2.17 20.19
N PRO A 325 0.64 3.47 19.81
CA PRO A 325 1.66 4.03 18.90
C PRO A 325 3.11 3.65 19.19
N ASN A 326 3.49 3.56 20.47
CA ASN A 326 4.86 3.24 20.89
C ASN A 326 5.29 1.82 20.55
N TYR A 327 4.35 0.88 20.38
CA TYR A 327 4.61 -0.51 20.01
C TYR A 327 5.58 -0.64 18.83
N TRP A 328 5.32 0.09 17.76
CA TRP A 328 6.08 0.00 16.52
C TRP A 328 7.55 0.38 16.67
N TYR A 329 7.90 1.18 17.68
CA TYR A 329 9.25 1.67 17.92
C TYR A 329 10.02 0.84 18.96
N VAL A 330 9.32 0.27 19.94
CA VAL A 330 9.97 -0.39 21.09
C VAL A 330 9.98 -1.92 20.97
N ASP A 331 9.07 -2.51 20.21
CA ASP A 331 9.08 -3.94 19.95
C ASP A 331 10.17 -4.32 18.95
N THR A 332 10.99 -5.30 19.34
CA THR A 332 12.09 -5.85 18.52
C THR A 332 11.93 -7.34 18.26
N HIS A 333 10.81 -7.95 18.68
CA HIS A 333 10.60 -9.39 18.61
C HIS A 333 9.33 -9.81 17.85
N TYR A 334 8.27 -9.00 17.87
CA TYR A 334 7.01 -9.29 17.19
C TYR A 334 6.84 -8.40 15.93
N GLY A 335 5.86 -7.51 15.92
CA GLY A 335 5.46 -6.68 14.78
C GLY A 335 6.23 -5.37 14.61
N GLY A 336 7.07 -4.96 15.55
CA GLY A 336 7.77 -3.68 15.56
C GLY A 336 8.69 -3.44 14.35
N ALA A 337 9.22 -2.23 14.21
CA ALA A 337 9.86 -1.75 12.98
C ALA A 337 11.26 -2.36 12.71
N TYR A 338 11.30 -3.61 12.30
CA TYR A 338 12.48 -4.35 11.84
C TYR A 338 12.09 -5.38 10.77
N GLY A 339 13.02 -5.68 9.88
CA GLY A 339 12.81 -6.58 8.74
C GLY A 339 11.60 -6.21 7.88
N PHE A 340 11.07 -7.19 7.15
CA PHE A 340 9.89 -7.02 6.30
C PHE A 340 8.68 -7.66 6.95
N ASN A 341 7.78 -6.87 7.53
CA ASN A 341 6.49 -7.35 8.04
C ASN A 341 5.48 -7.46 6.90
N THR A 342 5.13 -8.67 6.50
CA THR A 342 4.34 -8.97 5.29
C THR A 342 2.84 -8.79 5.47
N GLU A 343 2.39 -8.71 6.71
CA GLU A 343 1.05 -8.34 7.13
C GLU A 343 1.04 -8.02 8.63
N THR A 344 0.52 -6.85 8.96
CA THR A 344 0.37 -6.40 10.34
C THR A 344 -0.50 -5.16 10.36
N GLY A 345 -1.10 -4.84 11.49
CA GLY A 345 -1.75 -3.55 11.65
C GLY A 345 -2.39 -3.40 13.02
N PRO A 346 -2.80 -2.18 13.37
CA PRO A 346 -3.43 -1.89 14.66
C PRO A 346 -4.91 -2.29 14.71
N GLY A 347 -5.35 -3.24 13.88
CA GLY A 347 -6.65 -3.89 14.00
C GLY A 347 -7.85 -3.06 13.57
N PRO A 348 -8.74 -2.64 14.49
CA PRO A 348 -9.94 -1.91 14.13
C PRO A 348 -9.64 -0.55 13.47
N GLN A 349 -10.41 -0.24 12.42
CA GLN A 349 -10.46 1.07 11.76
C GLN A 349 -11.93 1.41 11.49
N VAL A 350 -12.61 1.87 12.54
CA VAL A 350 -14.04 2.22 12.49
C VAL A 350 -14.24 3.38 11.51
N PRO A 351 -15.14 3.26 10.51
CA PRO A 351 -15.28 4.27 9.46
C PRO A 351 -16.01 5.54 9.95
N PRO A 352 -16.01 6.62 9.14
CA PRO A 352 -16.77 7.83 9.44
C PRO A 352 -18.28 7.58 9.59
N ILE A 353 -18.97 8.51 10.25
CA ILE A 353 -20.38 8.37 10.62
C ILE A 353 -21.30 8.10 9.43
N GLU A 354 -21.05 8.72 8.27
CA GLU A 354 -21.87 8.52 7.06
C GLU A 354 -21.85 7.06 6.59
N SER A 355 -20.72 6.37 6.74
CA SER A 355 -20.58 4.96 6.39
C SER A 355 -21.21 4.04 7.43
N ILE A 356 -21.09 4.39 8.72
CA ILE A 356 -21.75 3.67 9.83
C ILE A 356 -23.27 3.70 9.64
N GLU A 357 -23.85 4.87 9.38
CA GLU A 357 -25.29 5.05 9.14
C GLU A 357 -25.77 4.33 7.88
N ARG A 358 -24.89 4.08 6.90
CA ARG A 358 -25.21 3.35 5.69
C ARG A 358 -25.21 1.83 5.89
N MET A 359 -24.36 1.30 6.77
CA MET A 359 -24.22 -0.15 6.98
C MET A 359 -25.05 -0.69 8.16
N LEU A 360 -25.38 0.15 9.15
CA LEU A 360 -26.09 -0.31 10.35
C LEU A 360 -27.57 0.14 10.39
N PRO A 361 -28.47 -0.68 10.98
CA PRO A 361 -29.83 -0.24 11.29
C PRO A 361 -29.84 0.94 12.27
N VAL A 362 -30.79 1.87 12.09
CA VAL A 362 -30.91 3.10 12.90
C VAL A 362 -31.00 2.80 14.40
N ASP A 363 -31.83 1.82 14.80
CA ASP A 363 -32.02 1.43 16.21
C ASP A 363 -30.81 0.67 16.80
N SER A 364 -29.80 0.36 15.98
CA SER A 364 -28.58 -0.36 16.36
C SER A 364 -27.31 0.49 16.18
N LEU A 365 -27.43 1.79 15.94
CA LEU A 365 -26.28 2.69 15.82
C LEU A 365 -25.48 2.79 17.13
N TRP A 366 -26.09 2.49 18.28
CA TRP A 366 -25.45 2.55 19.59
C TRP A 366 -25.97 1.45 20.52
N PRO A 367 -25.13 0.83 21.39
CA PRO A 367 -23.68 0.99 21.53
C PRO A 367 -22.87 0.14 20.53
N PRO A 368 -21.57 0.44 20.31
CA PRO A 368 -20.72 -0.24 19.32
C PRO A 368 -20.33 -1.69 19.67
N THR A 369 -20.95 -2.24 20.72
CA THR A 369 -20.76 -3.63 21.18
C THR A 369 -21.98 -4.51 20.89
N ASN A 370 -23.04 -3.95 20.30
CA ASN A 370 -24.25 -4.70 19.98
C ASN A 370 -24.01 -5.67 18.80
N SER A 371 -24.99 -6.54 18.54
CA SER A 371 -24.88 -7.58 17.53
C SER A 371 -24.71 -7.07 16.09
N ALA A 372 -25.27 -5.90 15.75
CA ALA A 372 -25.11 -5.32 14.42
C ALA A 372 -23.66 -4.89 14.17
N TRP A 373 -23.02 -4.27 15.16
CA TRP A 373 -21.60 -3.92 15.06
C TRP A 373 -20.69 -5.16 15.00
N ASN A 374 -20.92 -6.14 15.88
CA ASN A 374 -20.13 -7.37 15.90
C ASN A 374 -20.26 -8.18 14.60
N PHE A 375 -21.41 -8.11 13.91
CA PHE A 375 -21.60 -8.75 12.61
C PHE A 375 -20.66 -8.19 11.53
N HIS A 376 -20.35 -6.88 11.61
CA HIS A 376 -19.42 -6.17 10.75
C HIS A 376 -17.97 -6.18 11.29
N CYS A 377 -17.66 -7.05 12.27
CA CYS A 377 -16.30 -7.30 12.73
C CYS A 377 -15.73 -8.58 12.08
N GLY A 378 -14.49 -8.92 12.42
CA GLY A 378 -13.85 -10.14 11.94
C GLY A 378 -14.40 -11.42 12.58
N ARG A 379 -13.70 -12.55 12.40
CA ARG A 379 -14.03 -13.83 13.05
C ARG A 379 -13.08 -14.12 14.21
N ASN A 380 -13.37 -15.15 14.98
CA ASN A 380 -12.52 -15.63 16.08
C ASN A 380 -12.19 -14.49 17.05
N GLU A 381 -10.92 -14.17 17.28
CA GLU A 381 -10.52 -13.12 18.23
C GLU A 381 -10.93 -11.71 17.83
N PHE A 382 -11.32 -11.52 16.56
CA PHE A 382 -11.70 -10.23 15.98
C PHE A 382 -13.22 -10.03 15.88
N HIS A 383 -14.03 -10.88 16.54
CA HIS A 383 -15.50 -10.84 16.43
C HIS A 383 -16.20 -9.67 17.12
N THR A 384 -15.46 -8.79 17.79
CA THR A 384 -16.01 -7.67 18.55
C THR A 384 -14.99 -6.57 18.83
N LEU A 385 -15.44 -5.32 18.92
CA LEU A 385 -14.61 -4.16 19.27
C LEU A 385 -14.25 -4.06 20.77
N LYS A 386 -14.65 -5.01 21.63
CA LYS A 386 -14.49 -4.88 23.09
C LYS A 386 -13.04 -4.61 23.52
N LYS A 387 -12.06 -5.29 22.93
CA LYS A 387 -10.65 -5.09 23.27
C LYS A 387 -10.17 -3.70 22.89
N PHE A 388 -10.45 -3.30 21.66
CA PHE A 388 -10.21 -1.94 21.19
C PHE A 388 -10.86 -0.89 22.09
N LEU A 389 -12.13 -1.06 22.45
CA LEU A 389 -12.87 -0.12 23.29
C LEU A 389 -12.24 0.04 24.68
N ASN A 390 -11.69 -1.03 25.25
CA ASN A 390 -10.95 -0.92 26.52
C ASN A 390 -9.76 0.05 26.38
N ASP A 391 -8.91 -0.16 25.38
CA ASP A 391 -7.70 0.65 25.19
C ASP A 391 -8.04 2.08 24.75
N PHE A 392 -9.01 2.20 23.85
CA PHE A 392 -9.55 3.47 23.37
C PHE A 392 -10.14 4.29 24.52
N ASN A 393 -11.01 3.72 25.37
CA ASN A 393 -11.64 4.46 26.47
C ASN A 393 -10.63 4.85 27.56
N ASN A 394 -9.63 4.00 27.82
CA ASN A 394 -8.56 4.33 28.77
C ASN A 394 -7.71 5.52 28.28
N ARG A 395 -7.49 5.65 26.96
CA ARG A 395 -6.71 6.74 26.37
C ARG A 395 -7.52 8.00 26.12
N TYR A 396 -8.65 7.87 25.44
CA TYR A 396 -9.45 8.98 24.92
C TYR A 396 -10.68 9.32 25.77
N GLY A 397 -11.12 8.43 26.65
CA GLY A 397 -12.37 8.56 27.40
C GLY A 397 -13.58 8.01 26.63
N GLU A 398 -14.63 7.68 27.37
CA GLU A 398 -15.85 7.09 26.82
C GLU A 398 -16.62 8.08 25.94
N SER A 399 -17.28 7.56 24.92
CA SER A 399 -18.16 8.33 24.04
C SER A 399 -19.62 8.12 24.47
N SER A 400 -20.45 9.15 24.39
CA SER A 400 -21.87 9.09 24.79
C SER A 400 -22.81 8.60 23.70
N ASP A 401 -22.41 8.75 22.44
CA ASP A 401 -23.21 8.44 21.27
C ASP A 401 -22.31 8.10 20.06
N VAL A 402 -22.96 7.63 18.99
CA VAL A 402 -22.28 7.18 17.78
C VAL A 402 -21.54 8.29 17.02
N ARG A 403 -22.01 9.55 17.09
CA ARG A 403 -21.37 10.66 16.35
C ARG A 403 -20.08 11.07 17.04
N ASP A 404 -20.11 11.21 18.36
CA ASP A 404 -18.91 11.44 19.16
C ASP A 404 -17.91 10.28 19.01
N PHE A 405 -18.39 9.04 19.10
CA PHE A 405 -17.56 7.86 18.93
C PHE A 405 -16.91 7.79 17.54
N ALA A 406 -17.67 7.96 16.46
CA ALA A 406 -17.15 7.92 15.09
C ALA A 406 -16.06 9.00 14.86
N LYS A 407 -16.26 10.20 15.41
CA LYS A 407 -15.31 11.31 15.31
C LYS A 407 -14.03 11.04 16.07
N MET A 408 -14.13 10.56 17.32
CA MET A 408 -12.97 10.18 18.13
C MET A 408 -12.25 8.95 17.55
N CYS A 409 -12.96 8.04 16.90
CA CYS A 409 -12.36 6.94 16.15
C CYS A 409 -11.50 7.43 15.00
N GLN A 410 -11.83 8.54 14.31
CA GLN A 410 -10.94 9.05 13.25
C GLN A 410 -9.60 9.56 13.80
N ILE A 411 -9.58 10.16 15.00
CA ILE A 411 -8.34 10.48 15.72
C ILE A 411 -7.56 9.20 15.99
N SER A 412 -8.21 8.20 16.58
CA SER A 412 -7.58 6.92 16.92
C SER A 412 -7.04 6.21 15.67
N ASN A 413 -7.80 6.18 14.57
CA ASN A 413 -7.39 5.56 13.30
C ASN A 413 -6.14 6.25 12.73
N TYR A 414 -6.12 7.59 12.76
CA TYR A 414 -4.97 8.37 12.31
C TYR A 414 -3.74 8.09 13.18
N GLU A 415 -3.90 8.12 14.50
CA GLU A 415 -2.81 7.87 15.46
C GLU A 415 -2.34 6.42 15.48
N ALA A 416 -3.20 5.45 15.21
CA ALA A 416 -2.83 4.05 15.26
C ALA A 416 -1.95 3.64 14.07
N ILE A 417 -2.25 4.20 12.88
CA ILE A 417 -1.61 3.83 11.61
C ILE A 417 -0.35 4.64 11.32
N ARG A 418 -0.38 5.96 11.50
CA ARG A 418 0.76 6.83 11.18
C ARG A 418 2.09 6.35 11.81
N PRO A 419 2.15 6.01 13.11
CA PRO A 419 3.37 5.62 13.79
C PRO A 419 3.93 4.28 13.30
N MET A 420 3.09 3.39 12.75
CA MET A 420 3.55 2.15 12.13
C MET A 420 4.48 2.46 10.95
N TYR A 421 3.98 3.19 9.96
CA TYR A 421 4.77 3.57 8.79
C TYR A 421 5.95 4.48 9.17
N GLU A 422 5.76 5.44 10.07
CA GLU A 422 6.85 6.32 10.52
C GLU A 422 7.97 5.57 11.24
N ALA A 423 7.67 4.51 12.00
CA ALA A 423 8.68 3.67 12.65
C ALA A 423 9.49 2.86 11.64
N PHE A 424 8.82 2.21 10.67
CA PHE A 424 9.49 1.47 9.61
C PHE A 424 10.34 2.39 8.73
N GLU A 425 9.89 3.62 8.49
CA GLU A 425 10.64 4.64 7.78
C GLU A 425 11.86 5.11 8.60
N SER A 426 11.69 5.37 9.91
CA SER A 426 12.78 5.84 10.75
C SER A 426 13.91 4.82 10.91
N ASN A 427 13.57 3.53 10.88
CA ASN A 427 14.50 2.41 11.09
C ASN A 427 15.13 1.86 9.80
N LYS A 428 14.85 2.45 8.64
CA LYS A 428 15.38 1.93 7.37
C LYS A 428 16.92 1.97 7.36
N TYR A 429 17.67 0.91 7.02
CA TYR A 429 17.25 -0.40 6.48
C TYR A 429 17.41 -1.58 7.46
N SER A 430 17.32 -1.31 8.77
CA SER A 430 17.06 -2.39 9.75
C SER A 430 15.64 -2.93 9.53
N SER A 431 14.68 -2.05 9.25
CA SER A 431 13.40 -2.35 8.60
C SER A 431 13.56 -2.37 7.08
N THR A 432 12.90 -3.33 6.42
CA THR A 432 12.94 -3.51 4.96
C THR A 432 11.55 -3.46 4.33
N GLY A 433 10.47 -3.56 5.12
CA GLY A 433 9.13 -3.31 4.63
C GLY A 433 8.01 -3.50 5.64
N VAL A 434 6.84 -2.94 5.36
CA VAL A 434 5.59 -3.19 6.09
C VAL A 434 4.40 -3.22 5.13
N ILE A 435 3.51 -4.19 5.31
CA ILE A 435 2.19 -4.27 4.67
C ILE A 435 1.13 -4.12 5.76
N GLN A 436 0.38 -3.02 5.72
CA GLN A 436 -0.81 -2.84 6.56
C GLN A 436 -1.85 -3.91 6.26
N TRP A 437 -2.42 -4.51 7.30
CA TRP A 437 -3.56 -5.40 7.23
C TRP A 437 -4.84 -4.62 7.56
N MET A 438 -5.63 -4.14 6.59
CA MET A 438 -5.49 -4.21 5.13
C MET A 438 -5.64 -2.82 4.49
N LEU A 439 -5.53 -2.74 3.15
CA LEU A 439 -5.71 -1.53 2.36
C LEU A 439 -7.18 -1.07 2.39
N ASN A 440 -8.06 -2.00 2.06
CA ASN A 440 -9.49 -1.80 1.84
C ASN A 440 -10.25 -3.01 2.40
N SER A 441 -11.59 -2.94 2.33
CA SER A 441 -12.45 -4.06 2.70
C SER A 441 -13.21 -4.64 1.52
N ALA A 442 -13.53 -5.94 1.62
CA ALA A 442 -14.36 -6.69 0.68
C ALA A 442 -15.85 -6.34 0.77
N TRP A 443 -16.27 -5.73 1.88
CA TRP A 443 -17.65 -5.38 2.23
C TRP A 443 -17.65 -4.31 3.35
N PRO A 444 -18.78 -3.70 3.73
CA PRO A 444 -18.78 -2.75 4.86
C PRO A 444 -18.35 -3.44 6.17
N GLU A 445 -17.31 -2.96 6.84
CA GLU A 445 -16.81 -3.55 8.10
C GLU A 445 -16.13 -2.54 9.04
N MET A 446 -15.67 -3.01 10.20
CA MET A 446 -15.09 -2.19 11.29
C MET A 446 -13.56 -2.35 11.47
N TYR A 447 -12.92 -3.26 10.71
CA TYR A 447 -11.52 -3.63 10.86
C TYR A 447 -10.74 -3.47 9.55
N TRP A 448 -9.41 -3.41 9.68
CA TRP A 448 -8.46 -3.67 8.59
C TRP A 448 -8.70 -2.89 7.30
N GLN A 449 -8.89 -1.58 7.39
CA GLN A 449 -9.15 -0.74 6.22
C GLN A 449 -8.55 0.66 6.37
N LEU A 450 -7.93 1.18 5.31
CA LEU A 450 -7.49 2.58 5.24
C LEU A 450 -8.61 3.48 4.73
N TYR A 451 -9.36 3.00 3.75
CA TYR A 451 -10.65 3.54 3.29
C TYR A 451 -11.67 2.41 3.26
N ASP A 452 -12.94 2.73 3.51
CA ASP A 452 -13.97 1.69 3.59
C ASP A 452 -14.48 1.23 2.21
N TRP A 453 -15.39 0.25 2.22
CA TRP A 453 -15.97 -0.34 1.02
C TRP A 453 -16.66 0.68 0.09
N TYR A 454 -17.15 1.81 0.62
CA TYR A 454 -17.77 2.88 -0.16
C TYR A 454 -16.76 3.86 -0.77
N LEU A 455 -15.45 3.61 -0.61
CA LEU A 455 -14.35 4.49 -0.99
C LEU A 455 -14.24 5.75 -0.12
N MET A 456 -14.80 5.73 1.11
CA MET A 456 -14.69 6.82 2.07
C MET A 456 -13.29 6.80 2.73
N PRO A 457 -12.47 7.86 2.56
CA PRO A 457 -11.18 7.95 3.24
C PRO A 457 -11.36 8.14 4.76
N THR A 458 -10.74 7.29 5.57
CA THR A 458 -10.81 7.38 7.04
C THR A 458 -9.64 8.20 7.62
N GLY A 459 -9.62 8.42 8.94
CA GLY A 459 -8.42 8.94 9.61
C GLY A 459 -7.17 8.08 9.36
N ALA A 460 -7.31 6.76 9.18
CA ALA A 460 -6.21 5.87 8.81
C ALA A 460 -5.66 6.17 7.42
N PHE A 461 -6.51 6.52 6.44
CA PHE A 461 -6.09 6.94 5.11
C PHE A 461 -5.10 8.11 5.18
N TYR A 462 -5.47 9.17 5.90
CA TYR A 462 -4.65 10.37 5.98
C TYR A 462 -3.46 10.20 6.93
N GLY A 463 -3.58 9.35 7.95
CA GLY A 463 -2.46 8.89 8.77
C GLY A 463 -1.39 8.20 7.90
N THR A 464 -1.79 7.26 7.05
CA THR A 464 -0.92 6.60 6.06
C THR A 464 -0.31 7.61 5.09
N ARG A 465 -1.14 8.46 4.49
CA ARG A 465 -0.69 9.48 3.53
C ARG A 465 0.41 10.36 4.10
N ASN A 466 0.23 10.80 5.34
CA ASN A 466 1.15 11.69 6.02
C ASN A 466 2.42 10.98 6.49
N ALA A 467 2.31 9.71 6.90
CA ALA A 467 3.47 8.89 7.27
C ALA A 467 4.35 8.52 6.06
N CYS A 468 3.74 8.24 4.91
CA CYS A 468 4.42 7.65 3.75
C CYS A 468 5.01 8.68 2.77
N ARG A 469 4.96 9.99 3.06
CA ARG A 469 5.52 11.03 2.19
C ARG A 469 6.99 10.71 1.81
N PRO A 470 7.42 10.89 0.55
CA PRO A 470 8.79 10.57 0.13
C PRO A 470 9.89 11.35 0.85
N LEU A 471 9.60 12.57 1.31
CA LEU A 471 10.48 13.36 2.18
C LEU A 471 9.63 13.85 3.35
N ASN A 472 9.88 13.32 4.54
CA ASN A 472 8.98 13.47 5.69
C ASN A 472 9.70 13.91 6.96
N ILE A 473 8.93 14.41 7.93
CA ILE A 473 9.38 14.72 9.29
C ILE A 473 8.44 14.03 10.29
N SER A 474 8.98 13.27 11.24
CA SER A 474 8.17 12.46 12.15
C SER A 474 8.65 12.54 13.60
N TYR A 475 7.75 12.20 14.53
CA TYR A 475 8.06 12.01 15.95
C TYR A 475 8.20 10.51 16.25
N ASN A 476 9.33 10.12 16.81
CA ASN A 476 9.61 8.76 17.24
C ASN A 476 9.11 8.56 18.69
N TYR A 477 8.08 7.74 18.87
CA TYR A 477 7.48 7.49 20.20
C TYR A 477 8.40 6.71 21.15
N GLY A 478 9.35 5.94 20.63
CA GLY A 478 10.28 5.15 21.45
C GLY A 478 11.41 6.00 22.06
N THR A 479 12.04 6.86 21.25
CA THR A 479 13.15 7.71 21.70
C THR A 479 12.73 9.13 22.10
N LYS A 480 11.48 9.51 21.76
CA LYS A 480 10.95 10.89 21.89
C LYS A 480 11.75 11.91 21.09
N SER A 481 12.27 11.50 19.93
CA SER A 481 13.05 12.36 19.03
C SER A 481 12.30 12.65 17.73
N VAL A 482 12.68 13.74 17.07
CA VAL A 482 12.25 14.12 15.73
C VAL A 482 13.20 13.54 14.71
N TYR A 483 12.64 12.90 13.69
CA TYR A 483 13.37 12.33 12.55
C TYR A 483 12.98 13.06 11.27
N VAL A 484 13.94 13.13 10.33
CA VAL A 484 13.67 13.43 8.93
C VAL A 484 14.10 12.24 8.10
N SER A 485 13.22 11.82 7.18
CA SER A 485 13.43 10.65 6.33
C SER A 485 13.20 11.01 4.86
N SER A 486 13.99 10.41 3.97
CA SER A 486 13.92 10.64 2.52
C SER A 486 14.01 9.30 1.79
N ASP A 487 13.02 8.94 0.98
CA ASP A 487 13.05 7.83 0.01
C ASP A 487 13.60 8.24 -1.36
N LEU A 488 13.87 9.53 -1.53
CA LEU A 488 14.34 10.08 -2.79
C LEU A 488 15.77 9.62 -3.07
N ILE A 489 16.05 9.34 -4.34
CA ILE A 489 17.36 8.86 -4.81
C ILE A 489 18.42 9.96 -4.87
N GLU A 490 18.02 11.22 -4.71
CA GLU A 490 18.90 12.38 -4.64
C GLU A 490 18.96 12.94 -3.21
N PRO A 491 20.12 13.45 -2.76
CA PRO A 491 20.24 14.10 -1.46
C PRO A 491 19.58 15.49 -1.47
N HIS A 492 19.14 15.93 -0.29
CA HIS A 492 18.57 17.27 -0.09
C HIS A 492 19.41 18.06 0.91
N LYS A 493 19.68 19.32 0.57
CA LYS A 493 20.49 20.25 1.38
C LYS A 493 19.67 21.45 1.82
N ASP A 494 20.15 22.11 2.87
CA ASP A 494 19.58 23.36 3.40
C ASP A 494 18.08 23.24 3.74
N LEU A 495 17.63 22.05 4.18
CA LEU A 495 16.26 21.86 4.65
C LEU A 495 16.09 22.53 6.01
N LYS A 496 14.96 23.20 6.22
CA LYS A 496 14.66 23.85 7.49
C LYS A 496 13.60 23.08 8.26
N VAL A 497 13.98 22.61 9.44
CA VAL A 497 13.09 21.98 10.41
C VAL A 497 12.59 23.04 11.38
N LYS A 498 11.28 23.06 11.65
CA LYS A 498 10.67 23.80 12.76
C LYS A 498 9.90 22.84 13.65
N VAL A 499 10.13 22.93 14.95
CA VAL A 499 9.47 22.13 15.97
C VAL A 499 8.85 23.07 16.98
N LYS A 500 7.57 22.91 17.27
CA LYS A 500 6.88 23.64 18.33
C LYS A 500 6.12 22.66 19.22
N VAL A 501 6.11 22.92 20.52
CA VAL A 501 5.36 22.12 21.50
C VAL A 501 4.43 23.04 22.27
N PHE A 502 3.17 22.64 22.40
CA PHE A 502 2.12 23.40 23.06
C PHE A 502 1.46 22.58 24.15
N ASN A 503 1.04 23.23 25.23
CA ASN A 503 0.12 22.62 26.18
C ASN A 503 -1.31 22.52 25.61
N LEU A 504 -2.18 21.80 26.33
CA LEU A 504 -3.59 21.62 25.96
C LEU A 504 -4.33 22.95 25.78
N ASP A 505 -3.96 23.96 26.58
CA ASP A 505 -4.51 25.33 26.51
C ASP A 505 -3.96 26.15 25.34
N SER A 506 -3.17 25.54 24.45
CA SER A 506 -2.47 26.15 23.31
C SER A 506 -1.32 27.09 23.68
N LYS A 507 -0.83 27.05 24.93
CA LYS A 507 0.37 27.80 25.32
C LYS A 507 1.62 27.16 24.72
N LEU A 508 2.42 27.94 24.00
CA LEU A 508 3.72 27.51 23.49
C LEU A 508 4.69 27.24 24.64
N ILE A 509 5.21 26.01 24.72
CA ILE A 509 6.16 25.54 25.74
C ILE A 509 7.58 25.48 25.18
N TYR A 510 7.71 25.09 23.91
CA TYR A 510 9.00 24.92 23.28
C TYR A 510 8.92 25.27 21.79
N SER A 511 9.98 25.88 21.27
CA SER A 511 10.11 26.21 19.85
C SER A 511 11.57 26.15 19.44
N GLN A 512 11.88 25.34 18.44
CA GLN A 512 13.22 25.25 17.86
C GLN A 512 13.15 25.28 16.33
N SER A 513 14.20 25.82 15.71
CA SER A 513 14.42 25.74 14.27
C SER A 513 15.87 25.41 14.00
N LEU A 514 16.11 24.50 13.05
CA LEU A 514 17.45 24.11 12.64
C LEU A 514 17.49 23.83 11.13
N ASN A 515 18.66 23.99 10.54
CA ASN A 515 18.90 23.59 9.16
C ASN A 515 19.60 22.23 9.16
N ILE A 516 19.24 21.37 8.20
CA ILE A 516 19.80 20.05 8.05
C ILE A 516 20.05 19.73 6.57
N ASP A 517 20.98 18.82 6.36
CA ASP A 517 21.11 18.05 5.13
C ASP A 517 20.69 16.59 5.40
N ILE A 518 20.12 15.95 4.38
CA ILE A 518 19.76 14.54 4.38
C ILE A 518 20.27 13.87 3.10
N SER A 519 20.94 12.73 3.28
CA SER A 519 21.42 11.91 2.17
C SER A 519 20.26 11.21 1.45
N ALA A 520 20.48 10.89 0.18
CA ALA A 520 19.54 10.10 -0.61
C ALA A 520 19.17 8.80 0.13
N ASN A 521 17.88 8.51 0.18
CA ASN A 521 17.36 7.24 0.66
C ASN A 521 17.78 6.86 2.11
N THR A 522 17.76 7.84 3.03
CA THR A 522 18.15 7.67 4.43
C THR A 522 17.13 8.23 5.42
N SER A 523 17.31 7.89 6.70
CA SER A 523 16.59 8.46 7.84
C SER A 523 17.60 9.00 8.84
N LYS A 524 17.28 10.14 9.47
CA LYS A 524 18.18 10.85 10.38
C LYS A 524 17.40 11.43 11.56
N GLU A 525 17.88 11.16 12.78
CA GLU A 525 17.45 11.88 13.97
C GLU A 525 18.00 13.31 13.94
N VAL A 526 17.15 14.30 14.21
CA VAL A 526 17.52 15.73 14.10
C VAL A 526 17.34 16.53 15.39
N LEU A 527 16.51 16.06 16.32
CA LEU A 527 16.26 16.74 17.59
C LEU A 527 15.65 15.78 18.63
N SER A 528 16.18 15.74 19.86
CA SER A 528 15.52 15.04 20.97
C SER A 528 14.54 15.97 21.70
N LEU A 529 13.38 15.44 22.09
CA LEU A 529 12.36 16.11 22.91
C LEU A 529 12.15 15.42 24.27
N SER A 530 13.07 14.55 24.70
CA SER A 530 12.89 13.71 25.90
C SER A 530 12.90 14.49 27.22
N GLU A 531 13.52 15.69 27.26
CA GLU A 531 13.74 16.47 28.49
C GLU A 531 12.77 17.65 28.69
N LEU A 532 11.66 17.69 27.95
CA LEU A 532 10.70 18.79 28.05
C LEU A 532 10.00 18.82 29.42
N LYS A 533 9.88 20.01 30.01
CA LYS A 533 9.22 20.28 31.30
C LYS A 533 8.00 21.18 31.14
N ASN A 534 7.18 21.26 32.18
CA ASN A 534 5.98 22.13 32.24
C ASN A 534 4.90 21.80 31.20
N LEU A 535 4.83 20.53 30.80
CA LEU A 535 3.79 20.01 29.92
C LEU A 535 2.50 19.73 30.70
N SER A 536 1.35 20.07 30.12
CA SER A 536 0.07 19.52 30.55
C SER A 536 0.02 18.01 30.26
N THR A 537 -0.87 17.28 30.94
CA THR A 537 -0.98 15.82 30.77
C THR A 537 -1.14 15.42 29.31
N THR A 538 -2.08 16.02 28.59
CA THR A 538 -2.16 15.97 27.14
C THR A 538 -1.50 17.22 26.57
N TYR A 539 -0.68 17.11 25.53
CA TYR A 539 0.03 18.24 24.90
C TYR A 539 0.19 18.00 23.39
N PHE A 540 0.60 19.02 22.65
CA PHE A 540 0.72 18.96 21.19
C PHE A 540 2.14 19.20 20.70
N VAL A 541 2.53 18.52 19.62
CA VAL A 541 3.80 18.75 18.91
C VAL A 541 3.50 19.03 17.45
N ASP A 542 3.95 20.19 16.96
CA ASP A 542 3.90 20.61 15.56
C ASP A 542 5.29 20.49 14.93
N LEU A 543 5.39 19.67 13.89
CA LEU A 543 6.61 19.42 13.12
C LEU A 543 6.43 19.92 11.70
N ARG A 544 7.35 20.76 11.24
CA ARG A 544 7.33 21.31 9.88
C ARG A 544 8.70 21.19 9.22
N LEU A 545 8.69 20.73 7.98
CA LEU A 545 9.87 20.64 7.13
C LEU A 545 9.69 21.56 5.92
N TYR A 546 10.69 22.40 5.65
CA TYR A 546 10.67 23.35 4.53
C TYR A 546 11.89 23.17 3.64
N LYS A 547 11.74 23.51 2.36
CA LYS A 547 12.87 23.76 1.47
C LYS A 547 13.54 25.08 1.83
N LYS A 548 14.71 25.33 1.23
CA LYS A 548 15.47 26.58 1.34
C LYS A 548 14.66 27.82 0.96
N ASP A 549 13.77 27.70 -0.02
CA ASP A 549 12.87 28.78 -0.47
C ASP A 549 11.65 28.99 0.46
N SER A 550 11.61 28.32 1.61
CA SER A 550 10.50 28.35 2.58
C SER A 550 9.20 27.71 2.11
N SER A 551 9.20 26.96 0.99
CA SER A 551 8.07 26.10 0.63
C SER A 551 7.95 24.93 1.63
N LEU A 552 6.72 24.66 2.07
CA LEU A 552 6.41 23.56 2.99
C LEU A 552 6.49 22.22 2.26
N ILE A 553 7.27 21.29 2.79
CA ILE A 553 7.41 19.92 2.28
C ILE A 553 6.49 18.98 3.05
N ALA A 554 6.58 19.02 4.38
CA ALA A 554 5.84 18.12 5.26
C ALA A 554 5.40 18.86 6.52
N SER A 555 4.21 18.52 6.97
CA SER A 555 3.59 19.01 8.20
C SER A 555 3.01 17.82 8.94
N ASN A 556 3.42 17.63 10.18
CA ASN A 556 2.92 16.57 11.05
C ASN A 556 2.60 17.15 12.43
N PHE A 557 1.39 16.85 12.91
CA PHE A 557 0.87 17.34 14.18
C PHE A 557 0.53 16.15 15.09
N TYR A 558 1.05 16.15 16.31
CA TYR A 558 0.89 15.05 17.27
C TYR A 558 0.16 15.55 18.51
N TRP A 559 -0.68 14.70 19.07
CA TRP A 559 -1.25 14.83 20.41
C TRP A 559 -0.62 13.74 21.25
N LEU A 560 0.10 14.15 22.29
CA LEU A 560 0.92 13.28 23.11
C LEU A 560 0.49 13.40 24.57
N SER A 561 0.99 12.48 25.39
CA SER A 561 0.71 12.43 26.81
C SER A 561 1.99 12.38 27.63
N THR A 562 2.02 13.06 28.79
CA THR A 562 3.11 12.92 29.77
C THR A 562 3.03 11.61 30.54
N GLN A 563 1.85 11.00 30.60
CA GLN A 563 1.65 9.60 30.98
C GLN A 563 1.89 8.71 29.76
N GLU A 564 2.74 7.69 29.88
CA GLU A 564 3.11 6.84 28.74
C GLU A 564 2.21 5.61 28.62
N ASP A 565 1.98 5.18 27.38
CA ASP A 565 1.51 3.83 27.09
C ASP A 565 2.62 2.82 27.49
N LYS A 566 2.29 1.78 28.27
CA LYS A 566 3.25 0.75 28.68
C LYS A 566 2.76 -0.64 28.28
N LEU A 567 3.44 -1.19 27.28
CA LEU A 567 3.16 -2.53 26.75
C LEU A 567 3.45 -3.62 27.77
N ASP A 568 2.58 -4.62 27.80
CA ASP A 568 2.71 -5.83 28.61
C ASP A 568 3.17 -7.00 27.72
N PHE A 569 4.45 -7.00 27.37
CA PHE A 569 5.03 -8.03 26.51
C PHE A 569 4.88 -9.45 27.06
N LYS A 570 4.81 -9.61 28.38
CA LYS A 570 4.63 -10.91 29.04
C LYS A 570 3.29 -11.56 28.68
N ASN A 571 2.26 -10.75 28.45
CA ASN A 571 0.92 -11.21 28.09
C ASN A 571 0.61 -10.95 26.61
N SER A 572 1.64 -10.89 25.75
CA SER A 572 1.44 -10.80 24.30
C SER A 572 0.70 -12.03 23.78
N LEU A 573 -0.23 -11.78 22.88
CA LEU A 573 -0.93 -12.79 22.10
C LEU A 573 -0.41 -12.73 20.66
N TRP A 574 -0.67 -13.78 19.87
CA TRP A 574 -0.22 -13.85 18.47
C TRP A 574 -0.69 -12.67 17.60
N PHE A 575 -1.77 -12.00 18.01
CA PHE A 575 -2.43 -10.92 17.28
C PHE A 575 -2.35 -9.55 17.95
N THR A 576 -1.76 -9.40 19.14
CA THR A 576 -1.71 -8.11 19.86
C THR A 576 -0.84 -8.20 21.12
N THR A 577 -0.23 -7.09 21.50
CA THR A 577 0.42 -6.90 22.79
C THR A 577 -0.42 -5.95 23.64
N PRO A 578 -1.03 -6.41 24.75
CA PRO A 578 -1.84 -5.57 25.63
C PRO A 578 -1.04 -4.43 26.27
N ASN A 579 -1.76 -3.44 26.81
CA ASN A 579 -1.17 -2.37 27.61
C ASN A 579 -1.46 -2.57 29.10
N SER A 580 -0.41 -2.39 29.91
CA SER A 580 -0.50 -2.33 31.37
C SER A 580 -0.83 -0.92 31.88
N HIS A 581 -0.43 0.10 31.12
CA HIS A 581 -0.69 1.51 31.41
C HIS A 581 -0.99 2.23 30.09
N TYR A 582 -1.79 3.29 30.16
CA TYR A 582 -2.28 4.01 28.99
C TYR A 582 -1.85 5.47 29.03
N ALA A 583 -1.52 6.02 27.88
CA ALA A 583 -1.43 7.46 27.68
C ALA A 583 -2.76 8.12 28.02
N ASN A 584 -2.73 9.29 28.65
CA ASN A 584 -3.93 10.03 29.01
C ASN A 584 -4.17 11.17 28.01
N LEU A 585 -5.02 10.88 27.03
CA LEU A 585 -5.44 11.79 25.96
C LEU A 585 -6.88 12.31 26.17
N LYS A 586 -7.46 12.06 27.34
CA LYS A 586 -8.84 12.49 27.69
C LYS A 586 -8.99 14.01 27.64
N GLY A 587 -7.89 14.75 27.80
CA GLY A 587 -7.87 16.21 27.69
C GLY A 587 -8.37 16.74 26.33
N LEU A 588 -8.27 15.95 25.26
CA LEU A 588 -8.77 16.33 23.93
C LEU A 588 -10.29 16.61 23.92
N ARG A 589 -11.06 15.96 24.81
CA ARG A 589 -12.51 16.17 24.94
C ARG A 589 -12.88 17.50 25.60
N SER A 590 -11.93 18.14 26.25
CA SER A 590 -12.12 19.40 26.99
C SER A 590 -11.46 20.59 26.30
N LEU A 591 -11.14 20.47 25.01
CA LEU A 591 -10.57 21.57 24.23
C LEU A 591 -11.57 22.72 24.12
N ASP A 592 -11.07 23.94 24.35
CA ASP A 592 -11.82 25.17 24.13
C ASP A 592 -12.32 25.21 22.68
N LYS A 593 -13.57 25.65 22.49
CA LYS A 593 -14.14 25.81 21.17
C LYS A 593 -13.48 26.95 20.39
N VAL A 594 -13.39 26.79 19.08
CA VAL A 594 -12.70 27.70 18.17
C VAL A 594 -13.50 27.93 16.89
N SER A 595 -13.38 29.13 16.35
CA SER A 595 -13.90 29.48 15.03
C SER A 595 -12.78 29.44 13.99
N VAL A 596 -13.01 28.72 12.89
CA VAL A 596 -12.12 28.65 11.73
C VAL A 596 -12.81 29.33 10.57
N GLU A 597 -12.19 30.37 10.02
CA GLU A 597 -12.63 30.98 8.78
C GLU A 597 -12.27 30.06 7.62
N SER A 598 -13.22 29.83 6.72
CA SER A 598 -13.01 29.01 5.54
C SER A 598 -13.59 29.65 4.28
N ASN A 599 -12.86 29.55 3.18
CA ASN A 599 -13.29 30.01 1.87
C ASN A 599 -12.91 28.98 0.82
N SER A 600 -13.84 28.62 -0.07
CA SER A 600 -13.62 27.63 -1.12
C SER A 600 -13.74 28.24 -2.50
N GLN A 601 -12.90 27.79 -3.44
CA GLN A 601 -12.94 28.16 -4.84
C GLN A 601 -12.96 26.91 -5.70
N PHE A 602 -13.92 26.84 -6.61
CA PHE A 602 -14.12 25.71 -7.50
C PHE A 602 -13.61 26.03 -8.90
N SER A 603 -12.94 25.06 -9.54
CA SER A 603 -12.47 25.15 -10.92
C SER A 603 -12.56 23.79 -11.61
N LEU A 604 -12.56 23.81 -12.95
CA LEU A 604 -12.61 22.60 -13.77
C LEU A 604 -11.24 22.31 -14.37
N ALA A 605 -10.84 21.04 -14.37
CA ALA A 605 -9.65 20.55 -15.05
C ALA A 605 -9.97 19.23 -15.76
N GLY A 606 -10.32 19.32 -17.05
CA GLY A 606 -10.73 18.15 -17.83
C GLY A 606 -12.01 17.50 -17.27
N ASP A 607 -11.92 16.23 -16.90
CA ASP A 607 -13.01 15.44 -16.31
C ASP A 607 -13.08 15.57 -14.77
N LYS A 608 -12.31 16.48 -14.17
CA LYS A 608 -12.24 16.70 -12.72
C LYS A 608 -12.78 18.05 -12.31
N GLN A 609 -13.45 18.06 -11.17
CA GLN A 609 -13.84 19.24 -10.42
C GLN A 609 -12.84 19.43 -9.28
N ILE A 610 -12.09 20.53 -9.32
CA ILE A 610 -11.09 20.90 -8.31
C ILE A 610 -11.72 21.92 -7.35
N VAL A 611 -11.46 21.75 -6.06
CA VAL A 611 -11.69 22.75 -5.01
C VAL A 611 -10.36 23.17 -4.41
N SER A 612 -10.18 24.47 -4.17
CA SER A 612 -9.11 25.02 -3.34
C SER A 612 -9.75 25.71 -2.15
N VAL A 613 -9.37 25.29 -0.94
CA VAL A 613 -9.94 25.76 0.32
C VAL A 613 -8.86 26.50 1.11
N SER A 614 -9.09 27.77 1.40
CA SER A 614 -8.29 28.54 2.34
C SER A 614 -8.94 28.50 3.73
N LEU A 615 -8.17 28.07 4.72
CA LEU A 615 -8.57 27.97 6.13
C LEU A 615 -7.72 28.91 6.97
N LYS A 616 -8.32 29.55 7.96
CA LYS A 616 -7.61 30.41 8.92
C LYS A 616 -8.16 30.24 10.33
N ASN A 617 -7.28 29.90 11.26
CA ASN A 617 -7.60 29.88 12.67
C ASN A 617 -7.43 31.28 13.26
N ASN A 618 -8.54 32.00 13.44
CA ASN A 618 -8.55 33.35 14.00
C ASN A 618 -8.53 33.36 15.55
N SER A 619 -8.57 32.19 16.20
CA SER A 619 -8.60 32.08 17.65
C SER A 619 -7.20 32.05 18.27
N SER A 620 -7.12 32.21 19.59
CA SER A 620 -5.89 32.03 20.39
C SER A 620 -5.62 30.57 20.74
N LYS A 621 -6.48 29.65 20.32
CA LYS A 621 -6.45 28.22 20.64
C LYS A 621 -6.18 27.42 19.37
N ILE A 622 -5.62 26.23 19.50
CA ILE A 622 -5.40 25.32 18.37
C ILE A 622 -6.77 24.84 17.87
N ALA A 623 -6.98 24.96 16.56
CA ALA A 623 -8.11 24.31 15.90
C ALA A 623 -7.69 22.88 15.56
N PHE A 624 -8.27 21.91 16.27
CA PHE A 624 -7.77 20.55 16.32
C PHE A 624 -8.60 19.60 15.45
N PHE A 625 -7.88 18.85 14.61
CA PHE A 625 -8.39 17.73 13.82
C PHE A 625 -9.63 18.09 12.99
N ILE A 626 -9.46 19.08 12.11
CA ILE A 626 -10.46 19.59 11.17
C ILE A 626 -10.60 18.61 10.01
N GLU A 627 -11.79 18.06 9.87
CA GLU A 627 -12.25 17.27 8.74
C GLU A 627 -12.80 18.20 7.65
N LEU A 628 -12.41 17.92 6.41
CA LEU A 628 -12.82 18.60 5.20
C LEU A 628 -13.67 17.65 4.37
N ALA A 629 -14.86 18.09 3.97
CA ALA A 629 -15.78 17.31 3.16
C ALA A 629 -16.24 18.08 1.92
N LEU A 630 -16.34 17.37 0.79
CA LEU A 630 -17.07 17.82 -0.39
C LEU A 630 -18.38 17.05 -0.44
N LYS A 631 -19.50 17.75 -0.33
CA LYS A 631 -20.84 17.14 -0.33
C LYS A 631 -21.65 17.55 -1.54
N GLY A 632 -22.62 16.74 -1.92
CA GLY A 632 -23.61 17.12 -2.92
C GLY A 632 -24.62 18.12 -2.35
N ASP A 633 -24.88 19.22 -3.05
CA ASP A 633 -25.85 20.26 -2.65
C ASP A 633 -27.28 19.73 -2.41
N LYS A 634 -27.65 18.63 -3.07
CA LYS A 634 -28.99 18.02 -2.96
C LYS A 634 -29.04 16.89 -1.95
N THR A 635 -28.03 16.02 -1.92
CA THR A 635 -28.04 14.84 -1.04
C THR A 635 -27.51 15.14 0.36
N GLY A 636 -26.68 16.18 0.53
CA GLY A 636 -25.97 16.43 1.77
C GLY A 636 -25.00 15.31 2.15
N LYS A 637 -24.62 14.44 1.20
CA LYS A 637 -23.68 13.33 1.39
C LYS A 637 -22.33 13.65 0.77
N THR A 638 -21.27 13.08 1.34
CA THR A 638 -19.93 13.18 0.77
C THR A 638 -19.89 12.61 -0.65
N ILE A 639 -19.28 13.35 -1.57
CA ILE A 639 -19.01 12.92 -2.94
C ILE A 639 -17.77 12.02 -2.90
N LEU A 640 -17.91 10.80 -3.40
CA LEU A 640 -16.85 9.78 -3.42
C LEU A 640 -16.67 9.21 -4.83
N PRO A 641 -15.43 8.86 -5.22
CA PRO A 641 -14.18 9.09 -4.50
C PRO A 641 -13.76 10.57 -4.44
N VAL A 642 -12.95 10.92 -3.44
CA VAL A 642 -12.42 12.27 -3.24
C VAL A 642 -10.94 12.26 -2.89
N PHE A 643 -10.18 13.20 -3.46
CA PHE A 643 -8.73 13.23 -3.37
C PHE A 643 -8.25 14.54 -2.75
N TRP A 644 -8.33 14.63 -1.42
CA TRP A 644 -7.78 15.75 -0.65
C TRP A 644 -6.26 15.68 -0.54
N ASP A 645 -5.57 16.80 -0.78
CA ASP A 645 -4.11 16.91 -0.61
C ASP A 645 -3.69 16.63 0.84
N ASP A 646 -4.50 17.05 1.81
CA ASP A 646 -4.41 16.74 3.23
C ASP A 646 -5.81 16.85 3.87
N ASN A 647 -6.07 16.15 4.96
CA ASN A 647 -7.34 16.19 5.70
C ASN A 647 -7.10 15.80 7.16
N TYR A 648 -8.09 15.99 8.04
CA TYR A 648 -7.94 15.82 9.49
C TYR A 648 -6.78 16.66 10.06
N ILE A 649 -6.68 17.90 9.58
CA ILE A 649 -5.54 18.79 9.86
C ILE A 649 -5.72 19.54 11.18
N SER A 650 -4.65 20.10 11.72
CA SER A 650 -4.74 21.05 12.84
C SER A 650 -4.10 22.38 12.46
N LEU A 651 -4.67 23.48 12.94
CA LEU A 651 -4.17 24.84 12.70
C LEU A 651 -3.75 25.48 14.02
N LEU A 652 -2.50 25.93 14.08
CA LEU A 652 -2.00 26.72 15.21
C LEU A 652 -2.75 28.06 15.33
N PRO A 653 -2.71 28.72 16.50
CA PRO A 653 -3.26 30.07 16.65
C PRO A 653 -2.72 31.03 15.59
N GLY A 654 -3.62 31.66 14.82
CA GLY A 654 -3.27 32.57 13.73
C GLY A 654 -2.77 31.91 12.44
N GLU A 655 -2.70 30.59 12.36
CA GLU A 655 -2.24 29.88 11.15
C GLU A 655 -3.28 29.97 10.03
N SER A 656 -2.79 30.08 8.80
CA SER A 656 -3.58 29.92 7.58
C SER A 656 -3.00 28.81 6.74
N ARG A 657 -3.86 28.01 6.11
CA ARG A 657 -3.47 26.94 5.20
C ARG A 657 -4.41 26.88 4.02
N THR A 658 -3.88 26.61 2.84
CA THR A 658 -4.68 26.28 1.66
C THR A 658 -4.54 24.79 1.36
N ILE A 659 -5.67 24.11 1.17
CA ILE A 659 -5.76 22.68 0.88
C ILE A 659 -6.64 22.51 -0.34
N SER A 660 -6.21 21.69 -1.30
CA SER A 660 -7.02 21.36 -2.46
C SER A 660 -7.60 19.96 -2.37
N ALA A 661 -8.69 19.74 -3.08
CA ALA A 661 -9.22 18.43 -3.40
C ALA A 661 -9.71 18.38 -4.84
N TRP A 662 -9.90 17.17 -5.34
CA TRP A 662 -10.63 16.95 -6.57
C TRP A 662 -11.52 15.72 -6.51
N VAL A 663 -12.57 15.73 -7.32
CA VAL A 663 -13.50 14.62 -7.59
C VAL A 663 -13.68 14.49 -9.11
N TYR A 664 -14.08 13.32 -9.60
CA TYR A 664 -14.46 13.20 -11.01
C TYR A 664 -15.84 13.80 -11.25
N ASN A 665 -16.03 14.47 -12.39
CA ASN A 665 -17.32 15.07 -12.76
C ASN A 665 -18.44 14.04 -12.87
N LYS A 666 -18.11 12.79 -13.26
CA LYS A 666 -19.08 11.69 -13.33
C LYS A 666 -19.67 11.33 -11.96
N ASP A 667 -18.87 11.49 -10.90
CA ASP A 667 -19.24 11.11 -9.52
C ASP A 667 -20.05 12.23 -8.82
N LEU A 668 -20.22 13.38 -9.46
CA LEU A 668 -21.13 14.44 -8.99
C LEU A 668 -22.61 14.07 -9.21
N GLU A 669 -22.91 13.15 -10.13
CA GLU A 669 -24.28 12.71 -10.46
C GLU A 669 -25.26 13.89 -10.71
N GLY A 670 -24.77 14.99 -11.32
CA GLY A 670 -25.57 16.19 -11.60
C GLY A 670 -25.84 17.09 -10.39
N GLN A 671 -25.12 16.91 -9.29
CA GLN A 671 -25.11 17.78 -8.12
C GLN A 671 -24.00 18.83 -8.21
N LYS A 672 -24.15 19.93 -7.48
CA LYS A 672 -23.06 20.89 -7.27
C LYS A 672 -22.31 20.50 -6.00
N PRO A 673 -20.97 20.44 -6.03
CA PRO A 673 -20.21 20.23 -4.81
C PRO A 673 -20.31 21.46 -3.90
N ILE A 674 -20.57 21.21 -2.63
CA ILE A 674 -20.48 22.17 -1.53
C ILE A 674 -19.37 21.74 -0.59
N PHE A 675 -18.69 22.72 -0.01
CA PHE A 675 -17.60 22.48 0.92
C PHE A 675 -18.11 22.62 2.36
N GLU A 676 -17.79 21.64 3.21
CA GLU A 676 -18.09 21.66 4.64
C GLU A 676 -16.84 21.33 5.46
N ILE A 677 -16.79 21.88 6.68
CA ILE A 677 -15.80 21.51 7.70
C ILE A 677 -16.49 21.04 8.97
N ASP A 678 -15.86 20.09 9.63
CA ASP A 678 -16.12 19.74 11.02
C ASP A 678 -14.77 19.59 11.75
N GLY A 679 -14.78 19.55 13.07
CA GLY A 679 -13.56 19.29 13.86
C GLY A 679 -13.85 19.20 15.34
N ILE A 680 -12.92 18.66 16.11
CA ILE A 680 -13.15 18.27 17.52
C ILE A 680 -13.63 19.44 18.37
N ASN A 681 -12.97 20.58 18.21
CA ASN A 681 -13.27 21.79 18.93
C ASN A 681 -13.75 22.93 18.04
N LEU A 682 -14.28 22.65 16.86
CA LEU A 682 -14.89 23.70 16.03
C LEU A 682 -16.26 24.10 16.60
N ASP A 683 -16.54 25.40 16.52
CA ASP A 683 -17.89 25.94 16.65
C ASP A 683 -18.73 25.49 15.44
N LYS A 684 -19.99 25.15 15.68
CA LYS A 684 -20.95 24.77 14.63
C LYS A 684 -21.64 25.99 14.02
#